data_AF-A0A067BU39-F1
#
_entry.id   AF-A0A067BU39-F1
#
_cell.length_a   1.000
_cell.length_b   1.000
_cell.length_c   1.000
_cell.angle_alpha   90.00
_cell.angle_beta   90.00
_cell.angle_gamma   90.00
#
_symmetry.space_group_name_H-M   'P 1'
#
loop_
_entity.id
_entity.type
_entity.pdbx_description
1 polymer ?
#
loop_
_entity_poly.entity_id
_entity_poly.type
_entity_poly.pdbx_seq_one_letter_code
_entity_poly.pdbx_strand_id
1 'polypeptide(L)'
;MSPLEYAEKFKHVNCAALVRNEANYRVKDPSNAFVTSLHAELTVADGADFDERLFRQAVENDPAAAAKYLDQFVSSGRYDYAFTQLDAICGRKNVKSSALYSVLNDSIVDDGGAKHDLLQHVVLQRVLDVKWELFGARKYYQQLLLYILMVGAVLTTVTFDFRLRAAVVASRAVEESDGVERARKLIDSFPAQLTLWLIALVFAFFAFVHLRHLKPRKFTKLTRWMYDGKYVFDPAFAIPEAAVYKAQAKAWLFRRTLLWTILVATPIVVVYALERRAGNNMGDLVLAATAFLGYWLLAFYFLHLEVKELLGEDPWLVQRRANANLIGKLFWSIVIVLYVPVTPFLVSYRKYYASSTNKLQVLTYLCMLGPFFWLQLSQILISVVNSGDQEWQFEMYAWTHEAYVCLGACIILSLWMLSLQFLEVNKTAGYLLPIVKDVMGDVWDFLIFYGVFQCGLTCAYYFIFQQKSDAYKTLWASFRATYFVMYGENGVGDFNAKDDTTKDHLLQGPIMHFGFILRMFHCAVMVVLLLNLLLAMMNKTVDRNWAKLQSRALASYARCVLRLETMLGHTEAAREMRLQILTPAGPVLNPIFEEHISKRQLTMSIAKDDTDEDTRRDGLLTKVHDLSIQNAQLETQIAGTTQRLDSQLHDVLAAIQRAAK
;
A
#
# COMPACT_ATOMS: atom_id res chain seq x y z
N MET A 1 -0.99 27.58 -10.01
CA MET A 1 0.41 27.21 -10.27
C MET A 1 1.24 28.18 -9.47
N SER A 2 2.14 27.69 -8.61
CA SER A 2 2.96 28.58 -7.78
C SER A 2 3.98 29.33 -8.66
N PRO A 3 4.50 30.50 -8.21
CA PRO A 3 5.55 31.21 -8.94
C PRO A 3 6.80 30.35 -9.18
N LEU A 4 7.14 29.46 -8.23
CA LEU A 4 8.24 28.52 -8.37
C LEU A 4 7.96 27.46 -9.45
N GLU A 5 6.78 26.83 -9.41
CA GLU A 5 6.35 25.84 -10.42
C GLU A 5 6.36 26.46 -11.82
N TYR A 6 5.94 27.72 -11.95
CA TYR A 6 5.99 28.46 -13.21
C TYR A 6 7.44 28.66 -13.66
N ALA A 7 8.31 29.17 -12.79
CA ALA A 7 9.72 29.39 -13.11
C ALA A 7 10.44 28.09 -13.53
N GLU A 8 10.17 26.97 -12.84
CA GLU A 8 10.72 25.66 -13.19
C GLU A 8 10.17 25.15 -14.52
N LYS A 9 8.85 25.26 -14.75
CA LYS A 9 8.19 24.79 -15.98
C LYS A 9 8.74 25.48 -17.22
N PHE A 10 9.02 26.78 -17.13
CA PHE A 10 9.56 27.59 -18.24
C PHE A 10 11.09 27.67 -18.23
N LYS A 11 11.77 26.86 -17.41
CA LYS A 11 13.25 26.80 -17.29
C LYS A 11 13.88 28.15 -16.92
N HIS A 12 13.17 29.01 -16.20
CA HIS A 12 13.71 30.24 -15.62
C HIS A 12 14.46 29.93 -14.31
N VAL A 13 15.64 29.32 -14.44
CA VAL A 13 16.44 28.80 -13.32
C VAL A 13 16.79 29.90 -12.30
N ASN A 14 17.12 31.10 -12.76
CA ASN A 14 17.46 32.23 -11.89
C ASN A 14 16.27 32.72 -11.06
N CYS A 15 15.08 32.79 -11.65
CA CYS A 15 13.86 33.15 -10.95
C CYS A 15 13.50 32.08 -9.92
N ALA A 16 13.64 30.80 -10.27
CA ALA A 16 13.41 29.70 -9.33
C ALA A 16 14.40 29.75 -8.15
N ALA A 17 15.68 30.03 -8.40
CA ALA A 17 16.69 30.18 -7.36
C ALA A 17 16.40 31.37 -6.43
N LEU A 18 16.00 32.52 -6.98
CA LEU A 18 15.59 33.69 -6.19
C LEU A 18 14.41 33.38 -5.28
N VAL A 19 13.36 32.73 -5.81
CA VAL A 19 12.17 32.35 -5.03
C VAL A 19 12.54 31.38 -3.90
N ARG A 20 13.42 30.41 -4.15
CA ARG A 20 13.90 29.49 -3.10
C ARG A 20 14.73 30.19 -2.04
N ASN A 21 15.64 31.08 -2.45
CA ASN A 21 16.48 31.82 -1.51
C ASN A 21 15.64 32.73 -0.61
N GLU A 22 14.65 33.40 -1.19
CA GLU A 22 13.70 34.23 -0.45
C GLU A 22 12.85 33.41 0.51
N ALA A 23 12.34 32.24 0.08
CA ALA A 23 11.62 31.33 0.97
C ALA A 23 12.51 30.86 2.15
N ASN A 24 13.77 30.50 1.88
CA ASN A 24 14.74 30.14 2.92
C ASN A 24 15.01 31.32 3.88
N TYR A 25 15.03 32.55 3.38
CA TYR A 25 15.23 33.74 4.20
C TYR A 25 14.05 33.98 5.16
N ARG A 26 12.81 33.84 4.67
CA ARG A 26 11.59 33.96 5.48
C ARG A 26 11.51 32.94 6.61
N VAL A 27 11.91 31.70 6.35
CA VAL A 27 11.92 30.64 7.37
C VAL A 27 12.98 30.91 8.44
N LYS A 28 14.11 31.52 8.08
CA LYS A 28 15.21 31.81 9.02
C LYS A 28 14.97 33.05 9.87
N ASP A 29 14.22 34.03 9.36
CA ASP A 29 13.93 35.27 10.07
C ASP A 29 12.42 35.40 10.38
N PRO A 30 12.00 35.02 11.61
CA PRO A 30 10.62 35.17 12.06
C PRO A 30 10.12 36.62 12.08
N SER A 31 11.03 37.60 12.08
CA SER A 31 10.71 39.04 12.11
C SER A 31 10.63 39.67 10.71
N ASN A 32 10.67 38.85 9.66
CA ASN A 32 10.53 39.33 8.29
C ASN A 32 9.23 40.15 8.13
N ALA A 33 9.32 41.30 7.48
CA ALA A 33 8.19 42.21 7.26
C ALA A 33 6.98 41.50 6.61
N PHE A 34 7.23 40.56 5.70
CA PHE A 34 6.18 39.75 5.07
C PHE A 34 5.49 38.81 6.05
N VAL A 35 6.24 38.12 6.91
CA VAL A 35 5.67 37.20 7.92
C VAL A 35 4.87 37.99 8.96
N THR A 36 5.38 39.16 9.34
CA THR A 36 4.68 40.06 10.28
C THR A 36 3.38 40.59 9.69
N SER A 37 3.37 41.00 8.41
CA SER A 37 2.13 41.39 7.72
C SER A 37 1.16 40.22 7.58
N LEU A 38 1.67 39.02 7.31
CA LEU A 38 0.87 37.81 7.19
C LEU A 38 0.19 37.47 8.52
N HIS A 39 0.92 37.54 9.65
CA HIS A 39 0.34 37.34 10.97
C HIS A 39 -0.74 38.38 11.30
N ALA A 40 -0.54 39.64 10.92
CA ALA A 40 -1.55 40.68 11.10
C ALA A 40 -2.80 40.45 10.25
N GLU A 41 -2.66 39.92 9.04
CA GLU A 41 -3.80 39.59 8.17
C GLU A 41 -4.58 38.35 8.66
N LEU A 42 -3.89 37.39 9.27
CA LEU A 42 -4.51 36.20 9.89
C LEU A 42 -5.34 36.50 11.14
N THR A 43 -5.02 37.58 11.88
CA THR A 43 -5.72 37.93 13.14
C THR A 43 -6.98 38.77 12.95
N VAL A 44 -7.17 39.41 11.79
CA VAL A 44 -8.26 40.39 11.56
C VAL A 44 -9.57 39.73 11.07
N ALA A 45 -9.65 38.40 11.01
CA ALA A 45 -10.74 37.66 10.35
C ALA A 45 -11.93 37.26 11.26
N ASP A 46 -12.37 38.12 12.19
CA ASP A 46 -13.59 37.85 12.97
C ASP A 46 -14.83 37.85 12.04
N GLY A 47 -15.35 36.65 11.73
CA GLY A 47 -16.54 36.44 10.91
C GLY A 47 -16.32 36.49 9.39
N ALA A 48 -15.07 36.57 8.91
CA ALA A 48 -14.75 36.57 7.49
C ALA A 48 -14.87 35.15 6.87
N ASP A 49 -15.12 35.09 5.56
CA ASP A 49 -15.08 33.84 4.79
C ASP A 49 -13.64 33.28 4.74
N PHE A 50 -13.47 31.96 4.83
CA PHE A 50 -12.17 31.29 4.75
C PHE A 50 -11.40 31.68 3.47
N ASP A 51 -10.21 32.27 3.64
CA ASP A 51 -9.33 32.61 2.52
C ASP A 51 -8.27 31.53 2.30
N GLU A 52 -8.45 30.77 1.22
CA GLU A 52 -7.52 29.74 0.76
C GLU A 52 -6.10 30.29 0.50
N ARG A 53 -5.98 31.48 -0.08
CA ARG A 53 -4.68 32.05 -0.47
C ARG A 53 -3.88 32.40 0.77
N LEU A 54 -4.54 33.04 1.73
CA LEU A 54 -3.96 33.40 3.01
C LEU A 54 -3.52 32.14 3.77
N PHE A 55 -4.39 31.14 3.86
CA PHE A 55 -4.04 29.87 4.50
C PHE A 55 -2.86 29.17 3.81
N ARG A 56 -2.83 29.11 2.47
CA ARG A 56 -1.70 28.52 1.74
C ARG A 56 -0.38 29.23 2.07
N GLN A 57 -0.39 30.55 2.12
CA GLN A 57 0.80 31.33 2.47
C GLN A 57 1.22 31.08 3.91
N ALA A 58 0.28 31.02 4.85
CA ALA A 58 0.56 30.67 6.25
C ALA A 58 1.21 29.29 6.34
N VAL A 59 0.64 28.27 5.69
CA VAL A 59 1.17 26.91 5.71
C VAL A 59 2.60 26.81 5.13
N GLU A 60 2.95 27.63 4.13
CA GLU A 60 4.29 27.62 3.53
C GLU A 60 5.36 28.36 4.35
N ASN A 61 4.98 29.37 5.13
CA ASN A 61 5.93 30.24 5.84
C ASN A 61 5.94 30.01 7.36
N ASP A 62 4.78 29.76 7.97
CA ASP A 62 4.61 29.50 9.40
C ASP A 62 3.40 28.56 9.68
N PRO A 63 3.64 27.22 9.75
CA PRO A 63 2.60 26.25 10.05
C PRO A 63 1.88 26.48 11.39
N ALA A 64 2.54 27.07 12.39
CA ALA A 64 1.90 27.33 13.68
C ALA A 64 0.89 28.48 13.59
N ALA A 65 1.17 29.52 12.82
CA ALA A 65 0.19 30.56 12.51
C ALA A 65 -0.99 30.01 11.69
N ALA A 66 -0.74 29.07 10.77
CA ALA A 66 -1.80 28.39 10.04
C ALA A 66 -2.72 27.56 10.96
N ALA A 67 -2.18 26.95 12.02
CA ALA A 67 -2.99 26.25 13.02
C ALA A 67 -3.91 27.23 13.77
N LYS A 68 -3.37 28.36 14.23
CA LYS A 68 -4.16 29.43 14.90
C LYS A 68 -5.27 30.00 14.02
N TYR A 69 -5.05 30.06 12.71
CA TYR A 69 -6.10 30.47 11.76
C TYR A 69 -7.22 29.44 11.68
N LEU A 70 -6.90 28.14 11.74
CA LEU A 70 -7.93 27.09 11.75
C LEU A 70 -8.76 27.09 13.05
N ASP A 71 -8.21 27.57 14.17
CA ASP A 71 -8.94 27.70 15.44
C ASP A 71 -10.17 28.63 15.32
N GLN A 72 -10.15 29.60 14.39
CA GLN A 72 -11.28 30.51 14.16
C GLN A 72 -12.52 29.81 13.59
N PHE A 73 -12.35 28.62 13.00
CA PHE A 73 -13.42 27.85 12.35
C PHE A 73 -13.95 26.69 13.20
N VAL A 74 -13.52 26.60 14.46
CA VAL A 74 -13.97 25.58 15.41
C VAL A 74 -14.39 26.23 16.73
N SER A 75 -15.58 25.88 17.20
CA SER A 75 -16.03 26.22 18.55
C SER A 75 -16.05 24.97 19.42
N SER A 76 -15.42 25.07 20.59
CA SER A 76 -15.28 23.97 21.56
C SER A 76 -16.38 24.08 22.61
N GLY A 77 -17.37 23.18 22.54
CA GLY A 77 -18.38 23.00 23.58
C GLY A 77 -17.85 22.15 24.75
N ARG A 78 -18.72 21.85 25.73
CA ARG A 78 -18.32 21.00 26.89
C ARG A 78 -17.95 19.58 26.45
N TYR A 79 -18.74 18.99 25.55
CA TYR A 79 -18.56 17.60 25.10
C TYR A 79 -18.30 17.47 23.60
N ASP A 80 -18.60 18.50 22.82
CA ASP A 80 -18.59 18.43 21.36
C ASP A 80 -17.85 19.62 20.71
N TYR A 81 -17.38 19.42 19.49
CA TYR A 81 -16.90 20.47 18.59
C TYR A 81 -17.99 20.84 17.58
N ALA A 82 -18.17 22.14 17.36
CA ALA A 82 -18.95 22.66 16.24
C ALA A 82 -18.02 23.36 15.24
N PHE A 83 -18.33 23.24 13.96
CA PHE A 83 -17.49 23.74 12.87
C PHE A 83 -18.25 24.77 12.06
N THR A 84 -17.55 25.82 11.62
CA THR A 84 -18.10 26.86 10.73
C THR A 84 -17.37 26.82 9.38
N GLN A 85 -18.10 27.09 8.30
CA GLN A 85 -17.55 27.19 6.92
C GLN A 85 -16.72 25.97 6.45
N LEU A 86 -17.05 24.76 6.92
CA LEU A 86 -16.30 23.56 6.56
C LEU A 86 -16.37 23.23 5.05
N ASP A 87 -17.42 23.69 4.37
CA ASP A 87 -17.56 23.64 2.91
C ASP A 87 -16.48 24.48 2.21
N ALA A 88 -16.13 25.65 2.74
CA ALA A 88 -15.07 26.52 2.22
C ALA A 88 -13.68 25.91 2.41
N ILE A 89 -13.41 25.33 3.59
CA ILE A 89 -12.14 24.68 3.93
C ILE A 89 -11.92 23.40 3.11
N CYS A 90 -13.00 22.66 2.84
CA CYS A 90 -12.98 21.55 1.90
C CYS A 90 -12.63 22.00 0.47
N GLY A 91 -12.63 23.31 0.19
CA GLY A 91 -12.55 23.96 -1.12
C GLY A 91 -13.96 24.13 -1.67
N ARG A 92 -14.22 25.19 -2.45
CA ARG A 92 -15.47 25.35 -3.24
C ARG A 92 -15.23 25.13 -4.74
N LYS A 93 -14.20 25.77 -5.29
CA LYS A 93 -13.95 25.87 -6.74
C LYS A 93 -13.19 24.66 -7.31
N ASN A 94 -11.97 24.41 -6.85
CA ASN A 94 -11.07 23.39 -7.39
C ASN A 94 -10.47 22.47 -6.32
N VAL A 95 -9.92 21.31 -6.70
CA VAL A 95 -9.17 20.44 -5.76
C VAL A 95 -7.98 21.19 -5.17
N LYS A 96 -7.29 21.97 -6.01
CA LYS A 96 -6.22 22.87 -5.56
C LYS A 96 -6.70 23.91 -4.56
N SER A 97 -8.01 24.24 -4.54
CA SER A 97 -8.58 25.19 -3.57
C SER A 97 -8.86 24.65 -2.17
N SER A 98 -8.60 23.36 -1.93
CA SER A 98 -8.80 22.78 -0.61
C SER A 98 -7.62 23.08 0.32
N ALA A 99 -7.91 23.37 1.59
CA ALA A 99 -6.90 23.45 2.64
C ALA A 99 -6.01 22.20 2.68
N LEU A 100 -6.59 21.02 2.45
CA LEU A 100 -5.87 19.75 2.42
C LEU A 100 -4.81 19.69 1.30
N TYR A 101 -5.11 20.26 0.13
CA TYR A 101 -4.14 20.32 -0.96
C TYR A 101 -2.95 21.22 -0.59
N SER A 102 -3.21 22.38 0.04
CA SER A 102 -2.15 23.29 0.48
C SER A 102 -1.22 22.64 1.49
N VAL A 103 -1.75 21.84 2.43
CA VAL A 103 -0.97 21.08 3.41
C VAL A 103 -0.16 19.95 2.77
N LEU A 104 -0.72 19.22 1.81
CA LEU A 104 -0.05 18.07 1.20
C LEU A 104 0.92 18.40 0.05
N ASN A 105 0.86 19.61 -0.50
CA ASN A 105 1.77 20.01 -1.56
C ASN A 105 3.23 20.01 -1.06
N ASP A 106 4.21 19.74 -1.92
CA ASP A 106 5.61 19.84 -1.50
C ASP A 106 5.94 21.30 -1.13
N SER A 107 6.61 21.48 0.01
CA SER A 107 7.09 22.80 0.45
C SER A 107 8.31 23.21 -0.37
N ILE A 108 8.48 24.53 -0.52
CA ILE A 108 9.67 25.10 -1.21
C ILE A 108 10.94 24.85 -0.39
N VAL A 109 10.79 24.76 0.93
CA VAL A 109 11.85 24.54 1.93
C VAL A 109 11.52 23.27 2.71
N ASP A 110 12.52 22.43 2.99
CA ASP A 110 12.35 21.26 3.87
C ASP A 110 12.00 21.75 5.29
N ASP A 111 10.75 21.53 5.69
CA ASP A 111 10.18 21.99 6.94
C ASP A 111 10.32 20.96 8.07
N GLY A 112 11.08 19.88 7.81
CA GLY A 112 11.21 18.77 8.74
C GLY A 112 9.88 18.06 9.03
N GLY A 113 8.81 18.29 8.26
CA GLY A 113 7.50 17.69 8.45
C GLY A 113 6.51 18.51 9.29
N ALA A 114 6.83 19.73 9.73
CA ALA A 114 5.95 20.58 10.55
C ALA A 114 4.59 20.85 9.87
N LYS A 115 4.56 20.93 8.54
CA LYS A 115 3.33 21.04 7.74
C LYS A 115 2.43 19.82 7.87
N HIS A 116 3.01 18.62 7.94
CA HIS A 116 2.23 17.39 8.09
C HIS A 116 1.65 17.26 9.51
N ASP A 117 2.29 17.87 10.52
CA ASP A 117 1.76 17.92 11.88
C ASP A 117 0.46 18.72 11.95
N LEU A 118 0.27 19.68 11.04
CA LEU A 118 -1.00 20.39 10.88
C LEU A 118 -2.19 19.45 10.61
N LEU A 119 -1.97 18.28 10.00
CA LEU A 119 -3.03 17.28 9.76
C LEU A 119 -3.62 16.71 11.05
N GLN A 120 -2.91 16.84 12.18
CA GLN A 120 -3.42 16.46 13.49
C GLN A 120 -4.47 17.46 14.02
N HIS A 121 -4.55 18.65 13.43
CA HIS A 121 -5.52 19.67 13.82
C HIS A 121 -6.97 19.19 13.65
N VAL A 122 -7.81 19.51 14.63
CA VAL A 122 -9.21 19.04 14.73
C VAL A 122 -10.02 19.33 13.46
N VAL A 123 -9.85 20.53 12.88
CA VAL A 123 -10.53 20.93 11.64
C VAL A 123 -10.08 20.09 10.44
N LEU A 124 -8.78 19.80 10.31
CA LEU A 124 -8.26 19.01 9.18
C LEU A 124 -8.61 17.54 9.29
N GLN A 125 -8.63 16.98 10.51
CA GLN A 125 -9.17 15.65 10.77
C GLN A 125 -10.65 15.57 10.35
N ARG A 126 -11.46 16.58 10.70
CA ARG A 126 -12.86 16.64 10.27
C ARG A 126 -13.00 16.78 8.76
N VAL A 127 -12.19 17.61 8.09
CA VAL A 127 -12.19 17.71 6.62
C VAL A 127 -11.92 16.34 5.98
N LEU A 128 -10.97 15.56 6.52
CA LEU A 128 -10.69 14.21 6.04
C LEU A 128 -11.89 13.27 6.23
N ASP A 129 -12.51 13.28 7.40
CA ASP A 129 -13.70 12.47 7.69
C ASP A 129 -14.88 12.82 6.77
N VAL A 130 -15.13 14.12 6.56
CA VAL A 130 -16.19 14.58 5.64
C VAL A 130 -15.91 14.11 4.22
N LYS A 131 -14.70 14.31 3.69
CA LYS A 131 -14.34 13.85 2.35
C LYS A 131 -14.45 12.33 2.22
N TRP A 132 -14.05 11.60 3.26
CA TRP A 132 -14.18 10.15 3.32
C TRP A 132 -15.63 9.68 3.25
N GLU A 133 -16.54 10.29 4.02
CA GLU A 133 -17.95 9.92 3.99
C GLU A 133 -18.67 10.35 2.70
N LEU A 134 -18.33 11.52 2.14
CA LEU A 134 -18.96 12.03 0.93
C LEU A 134 -18.67 11.18 -0.30
N PHE A 135 -17.41 10.78 -0.48
CA PHE A 135 -17.00 10.01 -1.66
C PHE A 135 -15.92 8.97 -1.40
N GLY A 136 -15.01 9.23 -0.45
CA GLY A 136 -13.80 8.42 -0.24
C GLY A 136 -14.11 6.95 0.02
N ALA A 137 -14.88 6.66 1.07
CA ALA A 137 -15.23 5.29 1.49
C ALA A 137 -15.82 4.47 0.35
N ARG A 138 -16.84 5.00 -0.33
CA ARG A 138 -17.50 4.30 -1.44
C ARG A 138 -16.50 4.03 -2.58
N LYS A 139 -15.70 5.03 -2.96
CA LYS A 139 -14.81 4.91 -4.12
C LYS A 139 -13.61 4.03 -3.82
N TYR A 140 -13.06 4.14 -2.62
CA TYR A 140 -12.04 3.25 -2.11
C TYR A 140 -12.50 1.79 -2.11
N TYR A 141 -13.65 1.46 -1.50
CA TYR A 141 -14.12 0.07 -1.48
C TYR A 141 -14.47 -0.46 -2.87
N GLN A 142 -14.96 0.40 -3.78
CA GLN A 142 -15.15 0.03 -5.19
C GLN A 142 -13.82 -0.30 -5.88
N GLN A 143 -12.79 0.54 -5.69
CA GLN A 143 -11.47 0.31 -6.27
C GLN A 143 -10.81 -0.93 -5.66
N LEU A 144 -10.84 -1.10 -4.33
CA LEU A 144 -10.30 -2.27 -3.64
C LEU A 144 -10.96 -3.56 -4.14
N LEU A 145 -12.29 -3.58 -4.28
CA LEU A 145 -13.01 -4.74 -4.80
C LEU A 145 -12.61 -5.08 -6.24
N LEU A 146 -12.55 -4.08 -7.13
CA LEU A 146 -12.12 -4.27 -8.51
C LEU A 146 -10.65 -4.69 -8.60
N TYR A 147 -9.82 -4.24 -7.66
CA TYR A 147 -8.41 -4.58 -7.60
C TYR A 147 -8.22 -6.04 -7.20
N ILE A 148 -8.92 -6.50 -6.16
CA ILE A 148 -8.94 -7.92 -5.76
C ILE A 148 -9.48 -8.78 -6.92
N LEU A 149 -10.52 -8.32 -7.60
CA LEU A 149 -11.06 -9.01 -8.78
C LEU A 149 -10.02 -9.10 -9.91
N MET A 150 -9.22 -8.05 -10.13
CA MET A 150 -8.18 -8.04 -11.15
C MET A 150 -7.06 -9.04 -10.82
N VAL A 151 -6.59 -9.06 -9.56
CA VAL A 151 -5.61 -10.06 -9.10
C VAL A 151 -6.14 -11.48 -9.28
N GLY A 152 -7.40 -11.71 -8.87
CA GLY A 152 -8.06 -13.01 -9.04
C GLY A 152 -8.22 -13.41 -10.51
N ALA A 153 -8.55 -12.46 -11.39
CA ALA A 153 -8.72 -12.70 -12.82
C ALA A 153 -7.40 -13.10 -13.50
N VAL A 154 -6.29 -12.41 -13.19
CA VAL A 154 -4.96 -12.77 -13.71
C VAL A 154 -4.54 -14.14 -13.21
N LEU A 155 -4.68 -14.41 -11.91
CA LEU A 155 -4.36 -15.71 -11.32
C LEU A 155 -5.18 -16.85 -11.96
N THR A 156 -6.48 -16.62 -12.15
CA THR A 156 -7.38 -17.59 -12.79
C THR A 156 -7.00 -17.84 -14.24
N THR A 157 -6.63 -16.79 -14.98
CA THR A 157 -6.22 -16.89 -16.39
C THR A 157 -4.93 -17.71 -16.51
N VAL A 158 -3.90 -17.38 -15.74
CA VAL A 158 -2.61 -18.10 -15.77
C VAL A 158 -2.76 -19.55 -15.33
N THR A 159 -3.54 -19.82 -14.29
CA THR A 159 -3.75 -21.19 -13.80
C THR A 159 -4.61 -22.03 -14.76
N PHE A 160 -5.55 -21.42 -15.48
CA PHE A 160 -6.33 -22.09 -16.51
C PHE A 160 -5.47 -22.49 -17.71
N ASP A 161 -4.45 -21.69 -18.08
CA ASP A 161 -3.52 -22.02 -19.17
C ASP A 161 -2.83 -23.38 -18.95
N PHE A 162 -2.48 -23.72 -17.70
CA PHE A 162 -1.92 -25.05 -17.40
C PHE A 162 -2.87 -26.20 -17.72
N ARG A 163 -4.18 -26.00 -17.52
CA ARG A 163 -5.22 -26.99 -17.87
C ARG A 163 -5.45 -27.06 -19.37
N LEU A 164 -5.44 -25.91 -20.05
CA LEU A 164 -5.53 -25.85 -21.50
C LEU A 164 -4.37 -26.61 -22.15
N ARG A 165 -3.14 -26.40 -21.65
CA ARG A 165 -1.96 -27.14 -22.10
C ARG A 165 -2.07 -28.64 -21.84
N ALA A 166 -2.54 -29.04 -20.66
CA ALA A 166 -2.77 -30.45 -20.36
C ALA A 166 -3.79 -31.08 -21.31
N ALA A 167 -4.87 -30.37 -21.66
CA ALA A 167 -5.85 -30.82 -22.65
C ALA A 167 -5.24 -30.99 -24.04
N VAL A 168 -4.41 -30.03 -24.49
CA VAL A 168 -3.68 -30.13 -25.76
C VAL A 168 -2.75 -31.35 -25.78
N VAL A 169 -1.96 -31.56 -24.71
CA VAL A 169 -1.06 -32.72 -24.59
C VAL A 169 -1.84 -34.04 -24.62
N ALA A 170 -2.93 -34.13 -23.85
CA ALA A 170 -3.76 -35.33 -23.81
C ALA A 170 -4.45 -35.64 -25.14
N SER A 171 -4.84 -34.61 -25.90
CA SER A 171 -5.47 -34.77 -27.22
C SER A 171 -4.52 -35.28 -28.31
N ARG A 172 -3.21 -35.08 -28.14
CA ARG A 172 -2.16 -35.43 -29.12
C ARG A 172 -1.42 -36.71 -28.78
N ALA A 173 -1.64 -37.26 -27.60
CA ALA A 173 -0.96 -38.45 -27.15
C ALA A 173 -1.38 -39.65 -28.01
N VAL A 174 -0.45 -40.16 -28.83
CA VAL A 174 -0.61 -41.42 -29.55
C VAL A 174 -0.37 -42.61 -28.61
N GLU A 175 0.55 -42.45 -27.65
CA GLU A 175 0.87 -43.43 -26.62
C GLU A 175 0.64 -42.88 -25.22
N GLU A 176 0.22 -43.76 -24.31
CA GLU A 176 -0.03 -43.45 -22.91
C GLU A 176 1.29 -43.37 -22.15
N SER A 177 1.76 -42.16 -21.89
CA SER A 177 2.97 -41.89 -21.08
C SER A 177 2.62 -41.31 -19.71
N ASP A 178 3.57 -41.37 -18.78
CA ASP A 178 3.48 -40.77 -17.45
C ASP A 178 3.15 -39.25 -17.47
N GLY A 179 3.49 -38.56 -18.56
CA GLY A 179 3.13 -37.15 -18.77
C GLY A 179 1.66 -36.98 -19.15
N VAL A 180 1.13 -37.88 -19.97
CA VAL A 180 -0.27 -37.87 -20.45
C VAL A 180 -1.22 -38.25 -19.31
N GLU A 181 -0.85 -39.22 -18.49
CA GLU A 181 -1.62 -39.62 -17.31
C GLU A 181 -1.72 -38.48 -16.29
N ARG A 182 -0.62 -37.76 -16.04
CA ARG A 182 -0.64 -36.54 -15.22
C ARG A 182 -1.51 -35.44 -15.81
N ALA A 183 -1.49 -35.27 -17.14
CA ALA A 183 -2.33 -34.31 -17.83
C ALA A 183 -3.82 -34.64 -17.69
N ARG A 184 -4.22 -35.91 -17.88
CA ARG A 184 -5.61 -36.37 -17.67
C ARG A 184 -6.06 -36.18 -16.23
N LYS A 185 -5.25 -36.58 -15.25
CA LYS A 185 -5.53 -36.30 -13.82
C LYS A 185 -5.75 -34.82 -13.54
N LEU A 186 -4.96 -33.94 -14.16
CA LEU A 186 -5.13 -32.49 -13.99
C LEU A 186 -6.46 -32.00 -14.59
N ILE A 187 -6.86 -32.50 -15.76
CA ILE A 187 -8.14 -32.15 -16.41
C ILE A 187 -9.33 -32.59 -15.56
N ASP A 188 -9.28 -33.83 -15.07
CA ASP A 188 -10.36 -34.45 -14.28
C ASP A 188 -10.45 -33.85 -12.87
N SER A 189 -9.32 -33.38 -12.32
CA SER A 189 -9.29 -32.75 -11.01
C SER A 189 -10.21 -31.53 -10.94
N PHE A 190 -10.92 -31.37 -9.82
CA PHE A 190 -11.85 -30.26 -9.61
C PHE A 190 -11.11 -28.89 -9.64
N PRO A 191 -11.52 -27.94 -10.50
CA PRO A 191 -10.84 -26.65 -10.64
C PRO A 191 -11.25 -25.69 -9.51
N ALA A 192 -10.57 -25.79 -8.38
CA ALA A 192 -10.80 -24.92 -7.23
C ALA A 192 -10.67 -23.42 -7.59
N GLN A 193 -9.69 -23.06 -8.43
CA GLN A 193 -9.47 -21.67 -8.87
C GLN A 193 -10.67 -21.09 -9.64
N LEU A 194 -11.24 -21.83 -10.61
CA LEU A 194 -12.44 -21.39 -11.34
C LEU A 194 -13.66 -21.24 -10.43
N THR A 195 -13.77 -22.13 -9.45
CA THR A 195 -14.85 -22.07 -8.44
C THR A 195 -14.70 -20.83 -7.55
N LEU A 196 -13.48 -20.53 -7.10
CA LEU A 196 -13.19 -19.31 -6.34
C LEU A 196 -13.46 -18.05 -7.17
N TRP A 197 -13.10 -18.06 -8.45
CA TRP A 197 -13.41 -16.97 -9.37
C TRP A 197 -14.91 -16.72 -9.51
N LEU A 198 -15.71 -17.77 -9.67
CA LEU A 198 -17.17 -17.69 -9.70
C LEU A 198 -17.73 -17.06 -8.42
N ILE A 199 -17.27 -17.52 -7.24
CA ILE A 199 -17.70 -16.95 -5.96
C ILE A 199 -17.30 -15.47 -5.87
N ALA A 200 -16.10 -15.11 -6.33
CA ALA A 200 -15.62 -13.74 -6.34
C ALA A 200 -16.47 -12.82 -7.25
N LEU A 201 -16.92 -13.31 -8.41
CA LEU A 201 -17.84 -12.58 -9.29
C LEU A 201 -19.19 -12.31 -8.62
N VAL A 202 -19.78 -13.33 -7.99
CA VAL A 202 -21.05 -13.20 -7.25
C VAL A 202 -20.89 -12.22 -6.08
N PHE A 203 -19.81 -12.35 -5.31
CA PHE A 203 -19.49 -11.43 -4.23
C PHE A 203 -19.36 -9.99 -4.72
N ALA A 204 -18.61 -9.78 -5.81
CA ALA A 204 -18.40 -8.47 -6.39
C ALA A 204 -19.71 -7.83 -6.84
N PHE A 205 -20.60 -8.60 -7.49
CA PHE A 205 -21.91 -8.12 -7.89
C PHE A 205 -22.72 -7.59 -6.69
N PHE A 206 -22.88 -8.40 -5.63
CA PHE A 206 -23.61 -7.97 -4.44
C PHE A 206 -22.93 -6.84 -3.68
N ALA A 207 -21.60 -6.84 -3.60
CA ALA A 207 -20.84 -5.76 -3.01
C ALA A 207 -21.09 -4.44 -3.75
N PHE A 208 -21.10 -4.44 -5.09
CA PHE A 208 -21.43 -3.25 -5.88
C PHE A 208 -22.85 -2.74 -5.63
N VAL A 209 -23.83 -3.63 -5.50
CA VAL A 209 -25.21 -3.26 -5.18
C VAL A 209 -25.30 -2.61 -3.81
N HIS A 210 -24.67 -3.19 -2.79
CA HIS A 210 -24.69 -2.65 -1.42
C HIS A 210 -23.86 -1.37 -1.28
N LEU A 211 -22.71 -1.24 -1.95
CA LEU A 211 -21.90 -0.01 -1.96
C LEU A 211 -22.65 1.21 -2.50
N ARG A 212 -23.70 1.03 -3.34
CA ARG A 212 -24.57 2.14 -3.76
C ARG A 212 -25.33 2.79 -2.59
N HIS A 213 -25.49 2.09 -1.47
CA HIS A 213 -26.14 2.62 -0.26
C HIS A 213 -25.25 3.61 0.50
N LEU A 214 -23.93 3.61 0.24
CA LEU A 214 -23.00 4.62 0.75
C LEU A 214 -23.11 5.98 0.02
N LYS A 215 -24.03 6.15 -0.93
CA LYS A 215 -24.35 7.49 -1.47
C LYS A 215 -24.92 8.35 -0.34
N PRO A 216 -24.53 9.63 -0.19
CA PRO A 216 -24.91 10.46 0.97
C PRO A 216 -26.40 10.36 1.33
N ARG A 217 -27.28 10.63 0.36
CA ARG A 217 -28.74 10.55 0.56
C ARG A 217 -29.25 9.17 1.02
N LYS A 218 -28.70 8.07 0.48
CA LYS A 218 -29.11 6.70 0.86
C LYS A 218 -28.50 6.30 2.20
N PHE A 219 -27.28 6.75 2.46
CA PHE A 219 -26.56 6.47 3.69
C PHE A 219 -27.24 7.13 4.87
N THR A 220 -27.61 8.41 4.77
CA THR A 220 -28.37 9.13 5.82
C THR A 220 -29.74 8.47 6.10
N LYS A 221 -30.43 7.98 5.07
CA LYS A 221 -31.68 7.22 5.27
C LYS A 221 -31.44 5.91 6.01
N LEU A 222 -30.37 5.20 5.68
CA LEU A 222 -30.01 3.94 6.33
C LEU A 222 -29.58 4.17 7.78
N THR A 223 -28.79 5.22 8.06
CA THR A 223 -28.38 5.56 9.43
C THR A 223 -29.57 5.96 10.28
N ARG A 224 -30.52 6.73 9.72
CA ARG A 224 -31.77 7.06 10.41
C ARG A 224 -32.59 5.79 10.71
N TRP A 225 -32.72 4.90 9.73
CA TRP A 225 -33.40 3.62 9.95
C TRP A 225 -32.78 2.78 11.08
N MET A 226 -31.46 2.79 11.25
CA MET A 226 -30.80 2.11 12.38
C MET A 226 -31.05 2.79 13.73
N TYR A 227 -31.39 4.08 13.74
CA TYR A 227 -31.68 4.86 14.95
C TYR A 227 -33.17 4.78 15.35
N ASP A 228 -34.09 5.16 14.46
CA ASP A 228 -35.52 5.32 14.76
C ASP A 228 -36.44 4.38 13.95
N GLY A 229 -35.89 3.50 13.11
CA GLY A 229 -36.66 2.61 12.23
C GLY A 229 -37.30 3.29 11.02
N LYS A 230 -37.12 4.60 10.80
CA LYS A 230 -37.72 5.35 9.68
C LYS A 230 -36.74 5.52 8.51
N TYR A 231 -37.15 5.09 7.32
CA TYR A 231 -36.35 5.24 6.09
C TYR A 231 -36.63 6.55 5.33
N VAL A 232 -36.49 7.70 6.01
CA VAL A 232 -36.78 9.03 5.46
C VAL A 232 -35.53 9.92 5.48
N PHE A 233 -35.37 10.75 4.46
CA PHE A 233 -34.31 11.76 4.45
C PHE A 233 -34.89 13.07 4.95
N ASP A 234 -34.31 13.61 6.01
CA ASP A 234 -34.68 14.87 6.63
C ASP A 234 -33.39 15.64 6.94
N PRO A 235 -33.14 16.78 6.26
CA PRO A 235 -31.92 17.55 6.46
C PRO A 235 -31.89 18.29 7.80
N ALA A 236 -33.04 18.60 8.40
CA ALA A 236 -33.11 19.35 9.65
C ALA A 236 -32.95 18.47 10.90
N PHE A 237 -33.08 17.15 10.75
CA PHE A 237 -33.00 16.22 11.87
C PHE A 237 -31.56 15.78 12.14
N ALA A 238 -30.97 16.31 13.21
CA ALA A 238 -29.68 15.86 13.71
C ALA A 238 -29.81 14.53 14.46
N ILE A 239 -29.09 13.50 14.03
CA ILE A 239 -29.08 12.18 14.68
C ILE A 239 -28.10 12.23 15.87
N PRO A 240 -28.54 11.95 17.11
CA PRO A 240 -27.64 11.88 18.25
C PRO A 240 -26.66 10.71 18.09
N GLU A 241 -25.38 10.94 18.42
CA GLU A 241 -24.30 9.94 18.30
C GLU A 241 -24.22 9.26 16.91
N ALA A 242 -24.42 10.02 15.84
CA ALA A 242 -24.53 9.47 14.48
C ALA A 242 -23.39 8.53 14.06
N ALA A 243 -22.17 8.73 14.57
CA ALA A 243 -21.02 7.86 14.30
C ALA A 243 -21.25 6.38 14.66
N VAL A 244 -21.95 6.09 15.76
CA VAL A 244 -22.23 4.70 16.20
C VAL A 244 -23.17 4.02 15.21
N TYR A 245 -24.27 4.70 14.86
CA TYR A 245 -25.25 4.18 13.89
C TYR A 245 -24.68 4.11 12.47
N LYS A 246 -23.78 5.02 12.09
CA LYS A 246 -23.01 4.96 10.83
C LYS A 246 -22.13 3.70 10.79
N ALA A 247 -21.45 3.35 11.88
CA ALA A 247 -20.65 2.13 11.97
C ALA A 247 -21.51 0.87 11.90
N GLN A 248 -22.63 0.84 12.63
CA GLN A 248 -23.59 -0.26 12.59
C GLN A 248 -24.19 -0.44 11.18
N ALA A 249 -24.54 0.64 10.49
CA ALA A 249 -25.05 0.60 9.12
C ALA A 249 -24.03 0.00 8.14
N LYS A 250 -22.74 0.37 8.26
CA LYS A 250 -21.65 -0.22 7.45
C LYS A 250 -21.48 -1.71 7.73
N ALA A 251 -21.47 -2.12 9.00
CA ALA A 251 -21.36 -3.52 9.39
C ALA A 251 -22.55 -4.36 8.92
N TRP A 252 -23.77 -3.81 9.00
CA TRP A 252 -24.97 -4.45 8.50
C TRP A 252 -24.94 -4.67 6.99
N LEU A 253 -24.50 -3.66 6.21
CA LEU A 253 -24.32 -3.80 4.76
C LEU A 253 -23.31 -4.88 4.39
N PHE A 254 -22.21 -4.98 5.16
CA PHE A 254 -21.19 -6.01 4.94
C PHE A 254 -21.74 -7.42 5.21
N ARG A 255 -22.36 -7.65 6.37
CA ARG A 255 -22.98 -8.95 6.72
C ARG A 255 -24.04 -9.37 5.70
N ARG A 256 -24.86 -8.41 5.25
CA ARG A 256 -25.89 -8.65 4.22
C ARG A 256 -25.25 -9.04 2.88
N THR A 257 -24.14 -8.41 2.49
CA THR A 257 -23.41 -8.77 1.27
C THR A 257 -22.90 -10.22 1.33
N LEU A 258 -22.32 -10.63 2.47
CA LEU A 258 -21.84 -11.99 2.67
C LEU A 258 -22.99 -13.01 2.62
N LEU A 259 -24.11 -12.73 3.29
CA LEU A 259 -25.27 -13.60 3.31
C LEU A 259 -25.84 -13.83 1.90
N TRP A 260 -26.05 -12.76 1.12
CA TRP A 260 -26.55 -12.89 -0.26
C TRP A 260 -25.56 -13.58 -1.19
N THR A 261 -24.26 -13.39 -0.96
CA THR A 261 -23.21 -14.09 -1.71
C THR A 261 -23.30 -15.59 -1.47
N ILE A 262 -23.39 -16.04 -0.21
CA ILE A 262 -23.49 -17.47 0.12
C ILE A 262 -24.78 -18.05 -0.46
N LEU A 263 -25.91 -17.37 -0.25
CA LEU A 263 -27.23 -17.83 -0.70
C LEU A 263 -27.30 -18.06 -2.21
N VAL A 264 -26.61 -17.23 -3.00
CA VAL A 264 -26.62 -17.30 -4.47
C VAL A 264 -25.46 -18.10 -5.03
N ALA A 265 -24.26 -18.00 -4.46
CA ALA A 265 -23.09 -18.73 -4.96
C ALA A 265 -23.22 -20.23 -4.73
N THR A 266 -23.76 -20.68 -3.59
CA THR A 266 -23.86 -22.11 -3.28
C THR A 266 -24.68 -22.89 -4.32
N PRO A 267 -25.92 -22.48 -4.69
CA PRO A 267 -26.67 -23.17 -5.76
C PRO A 267 -25.92 -23.19 -7.10
N ILE A 268 -25.28 -22.08 -7.49
CA ILE A 268 -24.57 -22.00 -8.78
C ILE A 268 -23.35 -22.94 -8.78
N VAL A 269 -22.59 -22.98 -7.69
CA VAL A 269 -21.43 -23.89 -7.55
C VAL A 269 -21.89 -25.36 -7.57
N VAL A 270 -23.03 -25.69 -6.95
CA VAL A 270 -23.59 -27.04 -6.99
C VAL A 270 -23.99 -27.43 -8.42
N VAL A 271 -24.69 -26.56 -9.14
CA VAL A 271 -25.04 -26.81 -10.56
C VAL A 271 -23.78 -26.97 -11.41
N TYR A 272 -22.80 -26.09 -11.24
CA TYR A 272 -21.50 -26.19 -11.94
C TYR A 272 -20.79 -27.52 -11.66
N ALA A 273 -20.77 -27.97 -10.40
CA ALA A 273 -20.16 -29.25 -10.03
C ALA A 273 -20.92 -30.46 -10.60
N LEU A 274 -22.25 -30.40 -10.65
CA LEU A 274 -23.08 -31.46 -11.24
C LEU A 274 -22.90 -31.56 -12.75
N GLU A 275 -22.90 -30.44 -13.47
CA GLU A 275 -22.65 -30.37 -14.91
C GLU A 275 -21.25 -30.90 -15.26
N ARG A 276 -20.23 -30.53 -14.48
CA ARG A 276 -18.88 -31.07 -14.66
C ARG A 276 -18.86 -32.59 -14.45
N ARG A 277 -19.52 -33.09 -13.41
CA ARG A 277 -19.61 -34.53 -13.14
C ARG A 277 -20.33 -35.29 -14.26
N ALA A 278 -21.27 -34.64 -14.95
CA ALA A 278 -21.92 -35.17 -16.14
C ALA A 278 -21.02 -35.13 -17.40
N GLY A 279 -19.79 -34.63 -17.30
CA GLY A 279 -18.83 -34.53 -18.41
C GLY A 279 -18.93 -33.23 -19.21
N ASN A 280 -19.76 -32.27 -18.79
CA ASN A 280 -19.91 -31.00 -19.49
C ASN A 280 -18.84 -29.98 -19.06
N ASN A 281 -17.83 -29.79 -19.91
CA ASN A 281 -16.72 -28.86 -19.67
C ASN A 281 -17.00 -27.42 -20.15
N MET A 282 -18.20 -27.13 -20.67
CA MET A 282 -18.55 -25.79 -21.18
C MET A 282 -18.45 -24.73 -20.08
N GLY A 283 -18.79 -25.07 -18.83
CA GLY A 283 -18.70 -24.16 -17.69
C GLY A 283 -17.27 -23.65 -17.44
N ASP A 284 -16.25 -24.48 -17.66
CA ASP A 284 -14.85 -24.09 -17.50
C ASP A 284 -14.44 -23.03 -18.52
N LEU A 285 -14.81 -23.25 -19.78
CA LEU A 285 -14.50 -22.33 -20.88
C LEU A 285 -15.18 -20.98 -20.66
N VAL A 286 -16.44 -20.98 -20.22
CA VAL A 286 -17.16 -19.74 -19.90
C VAL A 286 -16.49 -19.00 -18.75
N LEU A 287 -16.18 -19.68 -17.65
CA LEU A 287 -15.52 -19.05 -16.50
C LEU A 287 -14.12 -18.53 -16.86
N ALA A 288 -13.33 -19.28 -17.62
CA ALA A 288 -12.02 -18.85 -18.10
C ALA A 288 -12.12 -17.63 -19.03
N ALA A 289 -13.09 -17.61 -19.96
CA ALA A 289 -13.33 -16.46 -20.85
C ALA A 289 -13.73 -15.20 -20.05
N THR A 290 -14.54 -15.36 -18.99
CA THR A 290 -14.88 -14.22 -18.12
C THR A 290 -13.68 -13.70 -17.33
N ALA A 291 -12.74 -14.57 -16.91
CA ALA A 291 -11.50 -14.14 -16.26
C ALA A 291 -10.59 -13.39 -17.24
N PHE A 292 -10.44 -13.91 -18.47
CA PHE A 292 -9.65 -13.30 -19.53
C PHE A 292 -10.15 -11.89 -19.89
N LEU A 293 -11.45 -11.76 -20.20
CA LEU A 293 -12.07 -10.46 -20.47
C LEU A 293 -12.06 -9.56 -19.23
N GLY A 294 -12.22 -10.17 -18.05
CA GLY A 294 -12.25 -9.50 -16.75
C GLY A 294 -10.94 -8.75 -16.47
N TYR A 295 -9.78 -9.41 -16.52
CA TYR A 295 -8.52 -8.72 -16.21
C TYR A 295 -8.22 -7.62 -17.22
N TRP A 296 -8.55 -7.81 -18.51
CA TRP A 296 -8.29 -6.81 -19.54
C TRP A 296 -9.14 -5.54 -19.34
N LEU A 297 -10.44 -5.70 -19.08
CA LEU A 297 -11.34 -4.58 -18.77
C LEU A 297 -10.96 -3.87 -17.46
N LEU A 298 -10.55 -4.62 -16.45
CA LEU A 298 -10.11 -4.07 -15.16
C LEU A 298 -8.80 -3.30 -15.29
N ALA A 299 -7.82 -3.84 -16.02
CA ALA A 299 -6.56 -3.16 -16.29
C ALA A 299 -6.79 -1.85 -17.05
N PHE A 300 -7.68 -1.85 -18.04
CA PHE A 300 -8.10 -0.63 -18.74
C PHE A 300 -8.76 0.37 -17.79
N TYR A 301 -9.65 -0.09 -16.92
CA TYR A 301 -10.30 0.76 -15.91
C TYR A 301 -9.29 1.42 -14.97
N PHE A 302 -8.31 0.66 -14.45
CA PHE A 302 -7.28 1.21 -13.57
C PHE A 302 -6.34 2.15 -14.32
N LEU A 303 -5.89 1.80 -15.53
CA LEU A 303 -5.10 2.72 -16.34
C LEU A 303 -5.85 4.04 -16.61
N HIS A 304 -7.16 3.98 -16.84
CA HIS A 304 -7.99 5.17 -16.99
C HIS A 304 -8.09 6.00 -15.71
N LEU A 305 -8.06 5.37 -14.52
CA LEU A 305 -7.98 6.10 -13.25
C LEU A 305 -6.62 6.78 -13.08
N GLU A 306 -5.53 6.11 -13.39
CA GLU A 306 -4.16 6.69 -13.37
C GLU A 306 -4.07 7.90 -14.32
N VAL A 307 -4.64 7.78 -15.53
CA VAL A 307 -4.69 8.89 -16.49
C VAL A 307 -5.50 10.07 -15.96
N LYS A 308 -6.60 9.83 -15.24
CA LYS A 308 -7.37 10.91 -14.59
C LYS A 308 -6.61 11.58 -13.48
N GLU A 309 -5.84 10.82 -12.70
CA GLU A 309 -4.96 11.37 -11.67
C GLU A 309 -3.88 12.25 -12.29
N LEU A 310 -3.19 11.73 -13.32
CA LEU A 310 -2.17 12.45 -14.09
C LEU A 310 -2.71 13.76 -14.69
N LEU A 311 -3.90 13.71 -15.30
CA LEU A 311 -4.58 14.90 -15.85
C LEU A 311 -5.13 15.83 -14.77
N GLY A 312 -5.28 15.35 -13.53
CA GLY A 312 -5.62 16.17 -12.36
C GLY A 312 -4.52 17.14 -11.97
N GLU A 313 -3.26 16.80 -12.27
CA GLU A 313 -2.13 17.71 -12.05
C GLU A 313 -2.12 18.87 -13.06
N ASP A 314 -2.29 18.55 -14.37
CA ASP A 314 -2.28 19.50 -15.49
C ASP A 314 -3.52 19.35 -16.40
N PRO A 315 -4.57 20.20 -16.26
CA PRO A 315 -5.86 20.02 -16.93
C PRO A 315 -5.89 20.45 -18.41
N TRP A 316 -4.77 20.87 -19.02
CA TRP A 316 -4.77 21.50 -20.34
C TRP A 316 -5.35 20.61 -21.47
N LEU A 317 -5.13 19.31 -21.40
CA LEU A 317 -5.60 18.30 -22.37
C LEU A 317 -7.11 18.05 -22.19
N VAL A 318 -7.57 18.02 -20.94
CA VAL A 318 -8.99 17.89 -20.61
C VAL A 318 -9.75 19.12 -21.09
N GLN A 319 -9.17 20.31 -20.90
CA GLN A 319 -9.77 21.56 -21.37
C GLN A 319 -9.84 21.64 -22.90
N ARG A 320 -8.76 21.24 -23.60
CA ARG A 320 -8.78 21.14 -25.08
C ARG A 320 -9.81 20.14 -25.60
N ARG A 321 -9.95 18.99 -24.95
CA ARG A 321 -10.98 18.01 -25.28
C ARG A 321 -12.39 18.55 -25.02
N ALA A 322 -12.60 19.26 -23.92
CA ALA A 322 -13.89 19.83 -23.56
C ALA A 322 -14.37 20.87 -24.59
N ASN A 323 -13.45 21.69 -25.10
CA ASN A 323 -13.72 22.76 -26.06
C ASN A 323 -13.77 22.28 -27.54
N ALA A 324 -13.56 20.99 -27.81
CA ALA A 324 -13.51 20.45 -29.16
C ALA A 324 -14.88 19.96 -29.68
N ASN A 325 -15.05 19.96 -31.01
CA ASN A 325 -16.20 19.35 -31.69
C ASN A 325 -16.18 17.81 -31.54
N LEU A 326 -17.25 17.10 -31.95
CA LEU A 326 -17.38 15.64 -31.77
C LEU A 326 -16.16 14.84 -32.29
N ILE A 327 -15.69 15.14 -33.51
CA ILE A 327 -14.50 14.52 -34.11
C ILE A 327 -13.24 14.90 -33.33
N GLY A 328 -13.13 16.15 -32.90
CA GLY A 328 -12.03 16.62 -32.07
C GLY A 328 -12.00 15.94 -30.69
N LYS A 329 -13.16 15.66 -30.08
CA LYS A 329 -13.25 14.88 -28.84
C LYS A 329 -12.71 13.47 -29.01
N LEU A 330 -12.99 12.84 -30.16
CA LEU A 330 -12.47 11.52 -30.55
C LEU A 330 -10.95 11.57 -30.76
N PHE A 331 -10.46 12.55 -31.52
CA PHE A 331 -9.03 12.77 -31.73
C PHE A 331 -8.28 12.98 -30.41
N TRP A 332 -8.73 13.94 -29.57
CA TRP A 332 -8.10 14.20 -28.28
C TRP A 332 -8.22 13.02 -27.31
N SER A 333 -9.26 12.19 -27.43
CA SER A 333 -9.33 10.92 -26.69
C SER A 333 -8.27 9.92 -27.12
N ILE A 334 -8.02 9.77 -28.43
CA ILE A 334 -6.94 8.92 -28.94
C ILE A 334 -5.58 9.45 -28.51
N VAL A 335 -5.37 10.78 -28.62
CA VAL A 335 -4.14 11.43 -28.16
C VAL A 335 -3.90 11.14 -26.69
N ILE A 336 -4.89 11.28 -25.80
CA ILE A 336 -4.73 10.98 -24.36
C ILE A 336 -4.28 9.53 -24.14
N VAL A 337 -4.83 8.56 -24.87
CA VAL A 337 -4.44 7.14 -24.74
C VAL A 337 -3.01 6.90 -25.22
N LEU A 338 -2.63 7.45 -26.38
CA LEU A 338 -1.28 7.32 -26.93
C LEU A 338 -0.22 8.18 -26.22
N TYR A 339 -0.66 9.14 -25.41
CA TYR A 339 0.22 10.06 -24.68
C TYR A 339 0.79 9.42 -23.42
N VAL A 340 0.12 8.44 -22.82
CA VAL A 340 0.55 7.79 -21.56
C VAL A 340 1.97 7.22 -21.64
N PRO A 341 2.38 6.47 -22.68
CA PRO A 341 3.76 5.96 -22.79
C PRO A 341 4.82 7.07 -22.94
N VAL A 342 4.43 8.25 -23.42
CA VAL A 342 5.33 9.40 -23.64
C VAL A 342 5.44 10.28 -22.40
N THR A 343 4.45 10.24 -21.51
CA THR A 343 4.41 11.07 -20.30
C THR A 343 5.61 10.97 -19.35
N PRO A 344 6.30 9.82 -19.18
CA PRO A 344 7.51 9.75 -18.35
C PRO A 344 8.65 10.65 -18.84
N PHE A 345 8.70 10.96 -20.14
CA PHE A 345 9.75 11.77 -20.75
C PHE A 345 9.46 13.28 -20.73
N LEU A 346 8.28 13.67 -20.25
CA LEU A 346 7.83 15.06 -20.26
C LEU A 346 8.04 15.74 -18.90
N VAL A 347 8.73 16.88 -18.92
CA VAL A 347 9.08 17.65 -17.71
C VAL A 347 7.84 18.05 -16.90
N SER A 348 6.71 18.32 -17.55
CA SER A 348 5.47 18.73 -16.89
C SER A 348 4.90 17.68 -15.93
N TYR A 349 5.19 16.39 -16.14
CA TYR A 349 4.71 15.29 -15.30
C TYR A 349 5.79 14.71 -14.39
N ARG A 350 6.93 15.40 -14.24
CA ARG A 350 8.03 14.94 -13.38
C ARG A 350 7.57 14.75 -11.93
N LYS A 351 6.61 15.56 -11.47
CA LYS A 351 6.03 15.48 -10.12
C LYS A 351 5.24 14.17 -9.92
N TYR A 352 4.29 13.87 -10.82
CA TYR A 352 3.59 12.58 -10.83
C TYR A 352 4.56 11.39 -10.82
N TYR A 353 5.55 11.43 -11.70
CA TYR A 353 6.59 10.40 -11.82
C TYR A 353 7.72 10.54 -10.79
N ALA A 354 7.58 11.37 -9.75
CA ALA A 354 8.51 11.33 -8.62
C ALA A 354 8.24 10.09 -7.75
N SER A 355 7.00 9.63 -7.68
CA SER A 355 6.63 8.45 -6.90
C SER A 355 6.96 7.15 -7.63
N SER A 356 7.68 6.24 -6.95
CA SER A 356 7.98 4.90 -7.46
C SER A 356 6.71 4.04 -7.64
N THR A 357 5.69 4.25 -6.81
CA THR A 357 4.42 3.50 -6.92
C THR A 357 3.69 3.85 -8.22
N ASN A 358 3.64 5.13 -8.58
CA ASN A 358 2.94 5.60 -9.77
C ASN A 358 3.64 5.09 -11.05
N LYS A 359 4.98 5.03 -11.05
CA LYS A 359 5.75 4.37 -12.12
C LYS A 359 5.39 2.90 -12.25
N LEU A 360 5.35 2.18 -11.12
CA LEU A 360 5.05 0.76 -11.10
C LEU A 360 3.61 0.49 -11.55
N GLN A 361 2.63 1.32 -11.17
CA GLN A 361 1.23 1.22 -11.62
C GLN A 361 1.11 1.33 -13.14
N VAL A 362 1.64 2.41 -13.71
CA VAL A 362 1.59 2.65 -15.16
C VAL A 362 2.30 1.52 -15.91
N LEU A 363 3.47 1.10 -15.45
CA LEU A 363 4.22 0.00 -16.05
C LEU A 363 3.40 -1.31 -16.04
N THR A 364 2.83 -1.68 -14.88
CA THR A 364 2.10 -2.94 -14.73
C THR A 364 0.83 -2.97 -15.56
N TYR A 365 0.04 -1.90 -15.56
CA TYR A 365 -1.19 -1.85 -16.38
C TYR A 365 -0.89 -1.82 -17.88
N LEU A 366 0.18 -1.15 -18.31
CA LEU A 366 0.64 -1.19 -19.71
C LEU A 366 1.13 -2.59 -20.10
N CYS A 367 1.88 -3.28 -19.22
CA CYS A 367 2.31 -4.66 -19.44
C CYS A 367 1.12 -5.62 -19.55
N MET A 368 0.08 -5.43 -18.73
CA MET A 368 -1.15 -6.24 -18.77
C MET A 368 -1.93 -6.05 -20.07
N LEU A 369 -2.10 -4.80 -20.53
CA LEU A 369 -2.86 -4.48 -21.74
C LEU A 369 -2.08 -4.75 -23.04
N GLY A 370 -0.75 -4.69 -22.99
CA GLY A 370 0.13 -4.89 -24.14
C GLY A 370 0.68 -6.32 -24.20
N PRO A 371 1.94 -6.55 -23.80
CA PRO A 371 2.63 -7.81 -24.03
C PRO A 371 1.93 -9.03 -23.41
N PHE A 372 1.36 -8.92 -22.21
CA PHE A 372 0.69 -10.05 -21.57
C PHE A 372 -0.57 -10.48 -22.30
N PHE A 373 -1.40 -9.52 -22.73
CA PHE A 373 -2.58 -9.81 -23.54
C PHE A 373 -2.23 -10.45 -24.89
N TRP A 374 -1.20 -9.93 -25.58
CA TRP A 374 -0.77 -10.50 -26.86
C TRP A 374 -0.18 -11.90 -26.73
N LEU A 375 0.59 -12.18 -25.68
CA LEU A 375 1.11 -13.52 -25.38
C LEU A 375 -0.03 -14.51 -25.07
N GLN A 376 -1.04 -14.09 -24.31
CA GLN A 376 -2.20 -14.94 -24.05
C GLN A 376 -2.99 -15.22 -25.35
N LEU A 377 -3.19 -14.20 -26.19
CA LEU A 377 -3.91 -14.37 -27.44
C LEU A 377 -3.15 -15.27 -28.41
N SER A 378 -1.82 -15.13 -28.50
CA SER A 378 -1.00 -16.01 -29.33
C SER A 378 -1.05 -17.45 -28.84
N GLN A 379 -1.02 -17.70 -27.53
CA GLN A 379 -1.19 -19.05 -26.97
C GLN A 379 -2.54 -19.67 -27.35
N ILE A 380 -3.63 -18.92 -27.22
CA ILE A 380 -4.97 -19.40 -27.59
C ILE A 380 -5.04 -19.67 -29.09
N LEU A 381 -4.54 -18.76 -29.92
CA LEU A 381 -4.53 -18.92 -31.38
C LEU A 381 -3.71 -20.14 -31.81
N ILE A 382 -2.50 -20.31 -31.27
CA ILE A 382 -1.65 -21.47 -31.57
C ILE A 382 -2.33 -22.76 -31.09
N SER A 383 -3.04 -22.75 -29.96
CA SER A 383 -3.78 -23.92 -29.48
C SER A 383 -4.98 -24.31 -30.36
N VAL A 384 -5.64 -23.34 -31.00
CA VAL A 384 -6.87 -23.54 -31.81
C VAL A 384 -6.55 -23.81 -33.28
N VAL A 385 -5.56 -23.13 -33.87
CA VAL A 385 -5.15 -23.26 -35.29
C VAL A 385 -4.38 -24.57 -35.56
N ASN A 386 -4.26 -25.43 -34.55
CA ASN A 386 -3.31 -26.53 -34.46
C ASN A 386 -3.75 -27.80 -35.22
N SER A 387 -4.01 -27.65 -36.53
CA SER A 387 -4.38 -28.72 -37.46
C SER A 387 -3.20 -29.28 -38.30
N GLY A 388 -1.94 -29.16 -37.85
CA GLY A 388 -0.78 -29.70 -38.58
C GLY A 388 0.40 -30.15 -37.71
N ASP A 389 1.06 -31.23 -38.12
CA ASP A 389 2.32 -31.78 -37.57
C ASP A 389 3.53 -30.96 -38.02
N GLN A 390 3.65 -29.71 -37.56
CA GLN A 390 4.82 -28.86 -37.84
C GLN A 390 5.63 -28.58 -36.57
N GLU A 391 6.87 -29.09 -36.51
CA GLU A 391 7.80 -28.96 -35.37
C GLU A 391 8.02 -27.51 -34.92
N TRP A 392 8.12 -26.56 -35.86
CA TRP A 392 8.32 -25.14 -35.54
C TRP A 392 7.17 -24.52 -34.74
N GLN A 393 5.94 -25.04 -34.86
CA GLN A 393 4.80 -24.57 -34.09
C GLN A 393 4.91 -24.97 -32.61
N PHE A 394 5.50 -26.14 -32.34
CA PHE A 394 5.73 -26.63 -31.00
C PHE A 394 6.82 -25.83 -30.27
N GLU A 395 7.94 -25.55 -30.95
CA GLU A 395 9.00 -24.70 -30.39
C GLU A 395 8.51 -23.27 -30.11
N MET A 396 7.75 -22.68 -31.04
CA MET A 396 7.18 -21.34 -30.84
C MET A 396 6.16 -21.30 -29.70
N TYR A 397 5.33 -22.34 -29.55
CA TYR A 397 4.41 -22.49 -28.42
C TYR A 397 5.16 -22.61 -27.09
N ALA A 398 6.24 -23.39 -27.04
CA ALA A 398 7.05 -23.55 -25.82
C ALA A 398 7.67 -22.22 -25.37
N TRP A 399 8.32 -21.50 -26.29
CA TRP A 399 8.95 -20.21 -25.98
C TRP A 399 7.93 -19.14 -25.55
N THR A 400 6.81 -19.03 -26.27
CA THR A 400 5.74 -18.08 -25.91
C THR A 400 5.12 -18.42 -24.55
N HIS A 401 5.01 -19.70 -24.21
CA HIS A 401 4.51 -20.13 -22.90
C HIS A 401 5.48 -19.82 -21.76
N GLU A 402 6.78 -20.05 -21.93
CA GLU A 402 7.78 -19.66 -20.92
C GLU A 402 7.76 -18.14 -20.69
N ALA A 403 7.71 -17.35 -21.76
CA ALA A 403 7.60 -15.89 -21.66
C ALA A 403 6.29 -15.46 -20.97
N TYR A 404 5.17 -16.08 -21.31
CA TYR A 404 3.86 -15.82 -20.71
C TYR A 404 3.86 -16.10 -19.20
N VAL A 405 4.36 -17.25 -18.77
CA VAL A 405 4.39 -17.65 -17.35
C VAL A 405 5.30 -16.70 -16.55
N CYS A 406 6.49 -16.39 -17.07
CA CYS A 406 7.42 -15.45 -16.43
C CYS A 406 6.80 -14.05 -16.30
N LEU A 407 6.20 -13.53 -17.37
CA LEU A 407 5.56 -12.22 -17.34
C LEU A 407 4.33 -12.20 -16.41
N GLY A 408 3.52 -13.27 -16.43
CA GLY A 408 2.38 -13.44 -15.53
C GLY A 408 2.80 -13.44 -14.06
N ALA A 409 3.88 -14.15 -13.71
CA ALA A 409 4.43 -14.15 -12.35
C ALA A 409 4.91 -12.76 -11.92
N CYS A 410 5.63 -12.04 -12.79
CA CYS A 410 6.08 -10.67 -12.54
C CYS A 410 4.90 -9.70 -12.35
N ILE A 411 3.85 -9.82 -13.16
CA ILE A 411 2.64 -9.01 -13.04
C ILE A 411 1.92 -9.29 -11.71
N ILE A 412 1.73 -10.57 -11.35
CA ILE A 412 1.08 -10.94 -10.09
C ILE A 412 1.86 -10.37 -8.89
N LEU A 413 3.19 -10.52 -8.89
CA LEU A 413 4.04 -9.95 -7.84
C LEU A 413 3.92 -8.43 -7.79
N SER A 414 3.95 -7.76 -8.93
CA SER A 414 3.76 -6.32 -9.00
C SER A 414 2.40 -5.88 -8.47
N LEU A 415 1.32 -6.59 -8.80
CA LEU A 415 -0.01 -6.30 -8.29
C LEU A 415 -0.11 -6.49 -6.77
N TRP A 416 0.56 -7.49 -6.20
CA TRP A 416 0.63 -7.64 -4.74
C TRP A 416 1.41 -6.50 -4.09
N MET A 417 2.54 -6.08 -4.67
CA MET A 417 3.28 -4.92 -4.20
C MET A 417 2.44 -3.63 -4.22
N LEU A 418 1.71 -3.41 -5.31
CA LEU A 418 0.80 -2.28 -5.46
C LEU A 418 -0.41 -2.36 -4.52
N SER A 419 -0.78 -3.55 -4.05
CA SER A 419 -1.88 -3.71 -3.08
C SER A 419 -1.58 -3.05 -1.73
N LEU A 420 -0.29 -2.88 -1.37
CA LEU A 420 0.13 -2.20 -0.15
C LEU A 420 -0.40 -0.77 -0.08
N GLN A 421 -0.61 -0.11 -1.22
CA GLN A 421 -1.16 1.24 -1.26
C GLN A 421 -2.60 1.32 -0.70
N PHE A 422 -3.36 0.22 -0.71
CA PHE A 422 -4.67 0.20 -0.06
C PHE A 422 -4.58 0.18 1.46
N LEU A 423 -3.44 -0.20 2.05
CA LEU A 423 -3.22 -0.16 3.50
C LEU A 423 -3.01 1.27 4.03
N GLU A 424 -2.76 2.27 3.17
CA GLU A 424 -2.64 3.69 3.53
C GLU A 424 -3.87 4.21 4.30
N VAL A 425 -5.04 3.64 4.04
CA VAL A 425 -6.31 4.02 4.68
C VAL A 425 -6.48 3.39 6.08
N ASN A 426 -5.77 2.30 6.36
CA ASN A 426 -5.93 1.61 7.62
C ASN A 426 -5.19 2.36 8.73
N LYS A 427 -5.91 2.73 9.80
CA LYS A 427 -5.34 3.43 10.96
C LYS A 427 -4.19 2.66 11.62
N THR A 428 -4.18 1.32 11.55
CA THR A 428 -3.14 0.48 12.19
C THR A 428 -1.99 0.11 11.27
N ALA A 429 -2.12 0.24 9.96
CA ALA A 429 -1.10 -0.22 9.00
C ALA A 429 -0.57 0.93 8.11
N GLY A 430 -1.26 2.06 8.06
CA GLY A 430 -0.88 3.20 7.22
C GLY A 430 0.45 3.83 7.61
N TYR A 431 0.86 3.76 8.88
CA TYR A 431 2.17 4.25 9.34
C TYR A 431 3.34 3.39 8.87
N LEU A 432 3.10 2.10 8.58
CA LEU A 432 4.14 1.17 8.17
C LEU A 432 4.68 1.49 6.76
N LEU A 433 3.84 2.03 5.88
CA LEU A 433 4.23 2.37 4.50
C LEU A 433 5.36 3.42 4.43
N PRO A 434 5.24 4.60 5.09
CA PRO A 434 6.33 5.55 5.19
C PRO A 434 7.61 4.96 5.80
N ILE A 435 7.48 4.11 6.83
CA ILE A 435 8.65 3.46 7.45
C ILE A 435 9.39 2.58 6.45
N VAL A 436 8.67 1.69 5.77
CA VAL A 436 9.28 0.77 4.80
C VAL A 436 9.98 1.56 3.69
N LYS A 437 9.40 2.68 3.24
CA LYS A 437 10.06 3.54 2.24
C LYS A 437 11.38 4.11 2.75
N ASP A 438 11.45 4.56 3.99
CA ASP A 438 12.68 5.11 4.57
C ASP A 438 13.74 4.02 4.78
N VAL A 439 13.32 2.86 5.28
CA VAL A 439 14.16 1.67 5.47
C VAL A 439 14.73 1.14 4.14
N MET A 440 13.96 1.21 3.04
CA MET A 440 14.47 0.83 1.71
C MET A 440 15.66 1.69 1.27
N GLY A 441 15.79 2.93 1.76
CA GLY A 441 16.99 3.75 1.55
C GLY A 441 18.22 3.12 2.18
N ASP A 442 18.12 2.72 3.45
CA ASP A 442 19.21 2.04 4.17
C ASP A 442 19.58 0.70 3.52
N VAL A 443 18.58 -0.04 3.02
CA VAL A 443 18.79 -1.30 2.29
C VAL A 443 19.56 -1.05 0.99
N TRP A 444 19.28 0.05 0.27
CA TRP A 444 20.01 0.40 -0.95
C TRP A 444 21.47 0.76 -0.65
N ASP A 445 21.70 1.57 0.39
CA ASP A 445 23.05 1.93 0.83
C ASP A 445 23.84 0.68 1.26
N PHE A 446 23.20 -0.23 2.00
CA PHE A 446 23.76 -1.55 2.31
C PHE A 446 24.07 -2.36 1.06
N LEU A 447 23.16 -2.40 0.08
CA LEU A 447 23.32 -3.20 -1.14
C LEU A 447 24.54 -2.76 -1.95
N ILE A 448 24.90 -1.47 -1.91
CA ILE A 448 26.11 -0.95 -2.56
C ILE A 448 27.37 -1.57 -1.92
N PHE A 449 27.47 -1.54 -0.58
CA PHE A 449 28.60 -2.13 0.13
C PHE A 449 28.63 -3.65 -0.01
N TYR A 450 27.49 -4.31 0.18
CA TYR A 450 27.32 -5.74 0.00
C TYR A 450 27.67 -6.19 -1.43
N GLY A 451 27.24 -5.43 -2.44
CA GLY A 451 27.46 -5.74 -3.86
C GLY A 451 28.93 -5.87 -4.23
N VAL A 452 29.81 -5.05 -3.66
CA VAL A 452 31.27 -5.14 -3.90
C VAL A 452 31.83 -6.48 -3.42
N PHE A 453 31.50 -6.88 -2.19
CA PHE A 453 31.94 -8.17 -1.65
C PHE A 453 31.27 -9.35 -2.37
N GLN A 454 29.99 -9.24 -2.68
CA GLN A 454 29.22 -10.26 -3.38
C GLN A 454 29.84 -10.56 -4.75
N CYS A 455 30.14 -9.53 -5.55
CA CYS A 455 30.80 -9.68 -6.84
C CYS A 455 32.23 -10.22 -6.70
N GLY A 456 33.02 -9.71 -5.76
CA GLY A 456 34.39 -10.18 -5.52
C GLY A 456 34.47 -11.65 -5.13
N LEU A 457 33.60 -12.09 -4.22
CA LEU A 457 33.53 -13.47 -3.76
C LEU A 457 32.94 -14.40 -4.83
N THR A 458 31.96 -13.94 -5.60
CA THR A 458 31.42 -14.68 -6.75
C THR A 458 32.52 -15.05 -7.74
N CYS A 459 33.38 -14.08 -8.10
CA CYS A 459 34.52 -14.31 -8.99
C CYS A 459 35.54 -15.28 -8.37
N ALA A 460 35.85 -15.12 -7.06
CA ALA A 460 36.77 -16.00 -6.37
C ALA A 460 36.28 -17.45 -6.35
N TYR A 461 35.00 -17.70 -6.03
CA TYR A 461 34.44 -19.06 -6.05
C TYR A 461 34.39 -19.65 -7.46
N TYR A 462 34.06 -18.86 -8.48
CA TYR A 462 34.10 -19.32 -9.86
C TYR A 462 35.50 -19.83 -10.26
N PHE A 463 36.57 -19.17 -9.81
CA PHE A 463 37.95 -19.61 -10.06
C PHE A 463 38.39 -20.81 -9.21
N ILE A 464 37.93 -20.90 -7.95
CA ILE A 464 38.25 -22.03 -7.06
C ILE A 464 37.66 -23.33 -7.59
N PHE A 465 36.40 -23.29 -8.02
CA PHE A 465 35.69 -24.49 -8.46
C PHE A 465 35.95 -24.85 -9.93
N GLN A 466 36.46 -23.93 -10.77
CA GLN A 466 36.84 -24.20 -12.17
C GLN A 466 35.75 -24.96 -12.97
N GLN A 467 34.48 -24.65 -12.71
CA GLN A 467 33.32 -25.33 -13.30
C GLN A 467 33.14 -26.82 -12.95
N LYS A 468 33.89 -27.34 -11.98
CA LYS A 468 33.83 -28.75 -11.54
C LYS A 468 32.65 -29.07 -10.62
N SER A 469 32.07 -28.05 -9.98
CA SER A 469 30.85 -28.19 -9.17
C SER A 469 29.67 -27.55 -9.89
N ASP A 470 28.52 -28.20 -9.87
CA ASP A 470 27.28 -27.71 -10.48
C ASP A 470 26.83 -26.36 -9.90
N ALA A 471 27.08 -26.13 -8.60
CA ALA A 471 26.77 -24.87 -7.93
C ALA A 471 27.63 -23.69 -8.43
N TYR A 472 28.78 -23.97 -9.04
CA TYR A 472 29.77 -22.96 -9.46
C TYR A 472 30.17 -23.09 -10.94
N LYS A 473 29.33 -23.75 -11.75
CA LYS A 473 29.58 -24.02 -13.17
C LYS A 473 29.63 -22.76 -14.04
N THR A 474 28.80 -21.78 -13.73
CA THR A 474 28.72 -20.50 -14.46
C THR A 474 28.86 -19.35 -13.49
N LEU A 475 29.25 -18.17 -13.98
CA LEU A 475 29.29 -16.95 -13.16
C LEU A 475 27.95 -16.66 -12.47
N TRP A 476 26.83 -16.93 -13.15
CA TRP A 476 25.49 -16.78 -12.56
C TRP A 476 25.18 -17.84 -11.50
N ALA A 477 25.61 -19.09 -11.70
CA ALA A 477 25.47 -20.14 -10.70
C ALA A 477 26.28 -19.78 -9.44
N SER A 478 27.55 -19.38 -9.61
CA SER A 478 28.40 -18.90 -8.52
C SER A 478 27.80 -17.69 -7.81
N PHE A 479 27.18 -16.76 -8.55
CA PHE A 479 26.53 -15.59 -7.97
C PHE A 479 25.35 -16.01 -7.07
N ARG A 480 24.46 -16.89 -7.55
CA ARG A 480 23.35 -17.40 -6.75
C ARG A 480 23.83 -18.16 -5.51
N ALA A 481 24.79 -19.08 -5.70
CA ALA A 481 25.33 -19.89 -4.61
C ALA A 481 26.02 -19.03 -3.53
N THR A 482 26.66 -17.92 -3.93
CA THR A 482 27.26 -16.96 -3.00
C THR A 482 26.19 -16.09 -2.33
N TYR A 483 25.14 -15.69 -3.05
CA TYR A 483 24.05 -14.86 -2.52
C TYR A 483 23.26 -15.57 -1.40
N PHE A 484 22.93 -16.85 -1.58
CA PHE A 484 22.16 -17.62 -0.60
C PHE A 484 22.91 -17.90 0.71
N VAL A 485 24.23 -17.68 0.76
CA VAL A 485 25.01 -17.73 2.01
C VAL A 485 24.53 -16.70 3.02
N MET A 486 24.13 -15.52 2.56
CA MET A 486 23.57 -14.48 3.43
C MET A 486 22.32 -14.96 4.18
N TYR A 487 21.59 -15.92 3.60
CA TYR A 487 20.38 -16.52 4.17
C TYR A 487 20.64 -17.86 4.89
N GLY A 488 21.91 -18.23 5.09
CA GLY A 488 22.31 -19.43 5.85
C GLY A 488 22.54 -20.69 5.00
N GLU A 489 22.36 -20.63 3.67
CA GLU A 489 22.69 -21.76 2.79
C GLU A 489 24.21 -21.81 2.54
N ASN A 490 24.91 -22.49 3.45
CA ASN A 490 26.38 -22.44 3.47
C ASN A 490 27.07 -23.34 2.43
N GLY A 491 26.37 -24.23 1.72
CA GLY A 491 26.93 -24.99 0.59
C GLY A 491 28.23 -25.75 0.90
N VAL A 492 28.44 -26.15 2.17
CA VAL A 492 29.69 -26.77 2.66
C VAL A 492 29.95 -28.11 1.95
N GLY A 493 28.88 -28.80 1.52
CA GLY A 493 28.94 -30.04 0.77
C GLY A 493 29.70 -29.92 -0.55
N ASP A 494 29.63 -28.77 -1.24
CA ASP A 494 30.29 -28.57 -2.53
C ASP A 494 31.82 -28.60 -2.39
N PHE A 495 32.36 -28.16 -1.25
CA PHE A 495 33.79 -28.16 -0.98
C PHE A 495 34.34 -29.56 -0.70
N ASN A 496 33.50 -30.47 -0.18
CA ASN A 496 33.85 -31.86 0.10
C ASN A 496 33.34 -32.85 -0.96
N ALA A 497 32.69 -32.36 -2.01
CA ALA A 497 32.08 -33.19 -3.03
C ALA A 497 33.15 -34.00 -3.79
N LYS A 498 32.78 -35.24 -4.11
CA LYS A 498 33.64 -36.22 -4.76
C LYS A 498 33.11 -36.49 -6.16
N ASP A 499 34.02 -36.78 -7.09
CA ASP A 499 33.65 -37.22 -8.43
C ASP A 499 33.00 -38.60 -8.36
N ASP A 500 31.84 -38.76 -8.99
CA ASP A 500 31.06 -40.02 -9.00
C ASP A 500 31.84 -41.18 -9.62
N THR A 501 32.78 -40.88 -10.52
CA THR A 501 33.55 -41.90 -11.25
C THR A 501 34.85 -42.31 -10.55
N THR A 502 35.62 -41.35 -10.05
CA THR A 502 36.93 -41.60 -9.42
C THR A 502 36.87 -41.69 -7.89
N LYS A 503 35.77 -41.23 -7.26
CA LYS A 503 35.61 -41.06 -5.80
C LYS A 503 36.64 -40.12 -5.16
N ASP A 504 37.42 -39.40 -5.97
CA ASP A 504 38.36 -38.39 -5.52
C ASP A 504 37.65 -37.06 -5.28
N HIS A 505 38.22 -36.23 -4.42
CA HIS A 505 37.67 -34.89 -4.16
C HIS A 505 37.74 -34.02 -5.42
N LEU A 506 36.64 -33.33 -5.74
CA LEU A 506 36.56 -32.41 -6.90
C LEU A 506 37.61 -31.28 -6.81
N LEU A 507 37.94 -30.89 -5.58
CA LEU A 507 38.95 -29.89 -5.24
C LEU A 507 40.19 -30.59 -4.66
N GLN A 508 41.37 -30.16 -5.11
CA GLN A 508 42.64 -30.60 -4.53
C GLN A 508 42.81 -30.03 -3.11
N GLY A 509 43.50 -30.76 -2.22
CA GLY A 509 43.66 -30.42 -0.80
C GLY A 509 43.96 -28.94 -0.50
N PRO A 510 44.98 -28.31 -1.10
CA PRO A 510 45.30 -26.91 -0.83
C PRO A 510 44.19 -25.93 -1.23
N ILE A 511 43.54 -26.16 -2.37
CA ILE A 511 42.45 -25.33 -2.91
C ILE A 511 41.18 -25.51 -2.06
N MET A 512 40.93 -26.74 -1.61
CA MET A 512 39.83 -27.07 -0.70
C MET A 512 39.97 -26.35 0.64
N HIS A 513 41.15 -26.40 1.26
CA HIS A 513 41.42 -25.69 2.51
C HIS A 513 41.29 -24.17 2.35
N PHE A 514 41.82 -23.61 1.26
CA PHE A 514 41.63 -22.18 0.94
C PHE A 514 40.15 -21.83 0.76
N GLY A 515 39.38 -22.69 0.09
CA GLY A 515 37.94 -22.54 -0.10
C GLY A 515 37.16 -22.52 1.22
N PHE A 516 37.48 -23.41 2.17
CA PHE A 516 36.89 -23.39 3.51
C PHE A 516 37.21 -22.11 4.28
N ILE A 517 38.47 -21.65 4.26
CA ILE A 517 38.87 -20.40 4.92
C ILE A 517 38.12 -19.22 4.30
N LEU A 518 38.05 -19.16 2.96
CA LEU A 518 37.32 -18.13 2.24
C LEU A 518 35.81 -18.18 2.55
N ARG A 519 35.23 -19.37 2.76
CA ARG A 519 33.83 -19.56 3.16
C ARG A 519 33.56 -19.11 4.59
N MET A 520 34.48 -19.39 5.51
CA MET A 520 34.41 -18.90 6.89
C MET A 520 34.51 -17.36 6.91
N PHE A 521 35.45 -16.79 6.15
CA PHE A 521 35.57 -15.34 5.98
C PHE A 521 34.30 -14.73 5.39
N HIS A 522 33.76 -15.33 4.33
CA HIS A 522 32.52 -14.90 3.69
C HIS A 522 31.34 -14.86 4.68
N CYS A 523 31.16 -15.94 5.46
CA CYS A 523 30.11 -16.01 6.47
C CYS A 523 30.30 -14.96 7.57
N ALA A 524 31.54 -14.76 8.05
CA ALA A 524 31.85 -13.76 9.05
C ALA A 524 31.55 -12.33 8.56
N VAL A 525 31.96 -11.98 7.35
CA VAL A 525 31.73 -10.63 6.82
C VAL A 525 30.26 -10.42 6.44
N MET A 526 29.63 -11.32 5.69
CA MET A 526 28.26 -11.08 5.21
C MET A 526 27.21 -11.21 6.31
N VAL A 527 27.28 -12.30 7.10
CA VAL A 527 26.22 -12.61 8.08
C VAL A 527 26.49 -11.91 9.40
N VAL A 528 27.73 -11.97 9.93
CA VAL A 528 28.01 -11.44 11.27
C VAL A 528 28.27 -9.94 11.24
N LEU A 529 29.00 -9.43 10.25
CA LEU A 529 29.32 -7.99 10.19
C LEU A 529 28.23 -7.20 9.45
N LEU A 530 28.01 -7.51 8.17
CA LEU A 530 27.17 -6.67 7.30
C LEU A 530 25.67 -6.76 7.65
N LEU A 531 25.12 -7.95 7.91
CA LEU A 531 23.71 -8.08 8.29
C LEU A 531 23.39 -7.36 9.61
N ASN A 532 24.30 -7.47 10.60
CA ASN A 532 24.15 -6.78 11.89
C ASN A 532 24.30 -5.26 11.73
N LEU A 533 25.15 -4.79 10.82
CA LEU A 533 25.24 -3.38 10.48
C LEU A 533 23.94 -2.88 9.85
N LEU A 534 23.31 -3.66 8.94
CA LEU A 534 22.01 -3.31 8.36
C LEU A 534 20.93 -3.18 9.44
N LEU A 535 20.86 -4.13 10.37
CA LEU A 535 19.92 -4.06 11.51
C LEU A 535 20.16 -2.81 12.36
N ALA A 536 21.42 -2.46 12.62
CA ALA A 536 21.76 -1.25 13.38
C ALA A 536 21.32 0.04 12.66
N MET A 537 21.56 0.14 11.35
CA MET A 537 21.12 1.28 10.53
C MET A 537 19.60 1.39 10.52
N MET A 538 18.91 0.27 10.27
CA MET A 538 17.46 0.21 10.18
C MET A 538 16.79 0.59 11.51
N ASN A 539 17.29 0.11 12.65
CA ASN A 539 16.79 0.48 13.98
C ASN A 539 16.93 1.99 14.22
N LYS A 540 18.09 2.56 13.90
CA LYS A 540 18.33 4.00 14.06
C LYS A 540 17.42 4.84 13.17
N THR A 541 17.15 4.41 11.95
CA THR A 541 16.26 5.12 11.01
C THR A 541 14.80 5.05 11.47
N VAL A 542 14.35 3.89 11.97
CA VAL A 542 13.00 3.72 12.54
C VAL A 542 12.84 4.63 13.77
N ASP A 543 13.78 4.60 14.72
CA ASP A 543 13.71 5.41 15.95
C ASP A 543 13.68 6.92 15.67
N ARG A 544 14.53 7.39 14.75
CA ARG A 544 14.56 8.81 14.36
C ARG A 544 13.24 9.30 13.77
N ASN A 545 12.53 8.42 13.07
CA ASN A 545 11.29 8.77 12.38
C ASN A 545 10.03 8.47 13.23
N TRP A 546 10.17 7.80 14.39
CA TRP A 546 9.07 7.36 15.24
C TRP A 546 8.13 8.51 15.65
N ALA A 547 8.70 9.62 16.14
CA ALA A 547 7.95 10.79 16.59
C ALA A 547 7.10 11.45 15.49
N LYS A 548 7.38 11.18 14.21
CA LYS A 548 6.66 11.75 13.06
C LYS A 548 5.77 10.72 12.36
N LEU A 549 5.63 9.51 12.90
CA LEU A 549 4.87 8.44 12.26
C LEU A 549 3.40 8.77 12.14
N GLN A 550 2.80 9.33 13.19
CA GLN A 550 1.38 9.66 13.17
C GLN A 550 1.07 10.73 12.11
N SER A 551 1.85 11.81 12.06
CA SER A 551 1.65 12.86 11.04
C SER A 551 1.94 12.34 9.62
N ARG A 552 2.92 11.46 9.45
CA ARG A 552 3.20 10.80 8.16
C ARG A 552 2.12 9.80 7.73
N ALA A 553 1.53 9.06 8.67
CA ALA A 553 0.43 8.14 8.43
C ALA A 553 -0.84 8.91 8.01
N LEU A 554 -1.14 10.00 8.75
CA LEU A 554 -2.21 10.92 8.38
C LEU A 554 -1.96 11.56 7.02
N ALA A 555 -0.71 11.93 6.71
CA ALA A 555 -0.36 12.45 5.39
C ALA A 555 -0.55 11.41 4.28
N SER A 556 -0.21 10.14 4.52
CA SER A 556 -0.46 9.05 3.57
C SER A 556 -1.96 8.84 3.33
N TYR A 557 -2.76 8.77 4.39
CA TYR A 557 -4.22 8.70 4.30
C TYR A 557 -4.80 9.91 3.56
N ALA A 558 -4.35 11.11 3.91
CA ALA A 558 -4.80 12.35 3.29
C ALA A 558 -4.44 12.42 1.80
N ARG A 559 -3.25 11.95 1.40
CA ARG A 559 -2.86 11.79 -0.01
C ARG A 559 -3.78 10.82 -0.74
N CYS A 560 -4.16 9.71 -0.11
CA CYS A 560 -5.15 8.78 -0.67
C CYS A 560 -6.50 9.48 -0.91
N VAL A 561 -7.01 10.22 0.07
CA VAL A 561 -8.27 10.97 -0.07
C VAL A 561 -8.18 12.03 -1.17
N LEU A 562 -7.06 12.77 -1.23
CA LEU A 562 -6.83 13.80 -2.24
C LEU A 562 -6.77 13.19 -3.64
N ARG A 563 -6.09 12.04 -3.80
CA ARG A 563 -6.02 11.27 -5.04
C ARG A 563 -7.39 10.76 -5.49
N LEU A 564 -8.22 10.28 -4.57
CA LEU A 564 -9.60 9.95 -4.88
C LEU A 564 -10.39 11.21 -5.32
N GLU A 565 -10.13 12.37 -4.72
CA GLU A 565 -10.77 13.63 -5.10
C GLU A 565 -10.37 14.07 -6.52
N THR A 566 -9.09 14.00 -6.87
CA THR A 566 -8.58 14.37 -8.19
C THR A 566 -9.16 13.49 -9.29
N MET A 567 -9.30 12.18 -9.06
CA MET A 567 -9.93 11.25 -10.01
C MET A 567 -11.42 11.52 -10.27
N LEU A 568 -12.12 12.19 -9.33
CA LEU A 568 -13.57 12.39 -9.37
C LEU A 568 -14.00 13.75 -9.91
N GLY A 569 -13.13 14.76 -9.90
CA GLY A 569 -13.55 16.15 -10.10
C GLY A 569 -12.52 17.02 -10.80
N HIS A 570 -12.84 17.43 -12.02
CA HIS A 570 -12.11 18.47 -12.76
C HIS A 570 -12.95 19.72 -13.03
N THR A 571 -14.27 19.69 -12.79
CA THR A 571 -15.19 20.81 -13.04
C THR A 571 -15.89 21.26 -11.76
N GLU A 572 -16.12 22.57 -11.64
CA GLU A 572 -16.78 23.20 -10.49
C GLU A 572 -18.19 22.62 -10.27
N ALA A 573 -18.99 22.48 -11.34
CA ALA A 573 -20.33 21.90 -11.28
C ALA A 573 -20.37 20.45 -10.75
N ALA A 574 -19.39 19.61 -11.12
CA ALA A 574 -19.31 18.24 -10.61
C ALA A 574 -18.93 18.18 -9.13
N ARG A 575 -18.39 19.28 -8.60
CA ARG A 575 -17.96 19.43 -7.21
C ARG A 575 -19.09 19.97 -6.35
N GLU A 576 -19.80 20.99 -6.82
CA GLU A 576 -21.03 21.48 -6.18
C GLU A 576 -22.06 20.38 -6.00
N MET A 577 -22.28 19.55 -7.04
CA MET A 577 -23.18 18.40 -6.98
C MET A 577 -22.78 17.36 -5.91
N ARG A 578 -21.52 17.34 -5.46
CA ARG A 578 -21.05 16.42 -4.40
C ARG A 578 -21.23 17.00 -3.00
N LEU A 579 -21.06 18.32 -2.87
CA LEU A 579 -21.26 19.03 -1.60
C LEU A 579 -22.75 19.12 -1.25
N GLN A 580 -23.62 19.16 -2.27
CA GLN A 580 -25.06 19.32 -2.11
C GLN A 580 -25.84 18.00 -2.34
N ILE A 581 -26.98 17.87 -1.66
CA ILE A 581 -27.96 16.81 -1.88
C ILE A 581 -29.18 17.42 -2.57
N LEU A 582 -29.52 16.92 -3.76
CA LEU A 582 -30.76 17.33 -4.43
C LEU A 582 -31.98 16.77 -3.69
N THR A 583 -32.81 17.69 -3.18
CA THR A 583 -34.14 17.41 -2.62
C THR A 583 -35.22 17.94 -3.54
N PRO A 584 -36.49 17.50 -3.40
CA PRO A 584 -37.61 18.06 -4.16
C PRO A 584 -37.80 19.57 -3.97
N ALA A 585 -37.34 20.13 -2.84
CA ALA A 585 -37.42 21.55 -2.52
C ALA A 585 -36.22 22.36 -3.03
N GLY A 586 -35.20 21.71 -3.61
CA GLY A 586 -33.97 22.35 -4.08
C GLY A 586 -32.69 21.65 -3.58
N PRO A 587 -31.52 22.12 -4.02
CA PRO A 587 -30.23 21.65 -3.51
C PRO A 587 -30.02 22.13 -2.06
N VAL A 588 -29.72 21.20 -1.15
CA VAL A 588 -29.39 21.50 0.25
C VAL A 588 -27.95 21.06 0.52
N LEU A 589 -27.20 21.83 1.30
CA LEU A 589 -25.86 21.45 1.74
C LEU A 589 -25.93 20.12 2.52
N ASN A 590 -24.94 19.25 2.36
CA ASN A 590 -24.97 17.98 3.09
C ASN A 590 -24.92 18.22 4.61
N PRO A 591 -25.86 17.64 5.41
CA PRO A 591 -25.90 17.82 6.86
C PRO A 591 -24.59 17.46 7.59
N ILE A 592 -23.72 16.67 6.96
CA ILE A 592 -22.39 16.33 7.50
C ILE A 592 -21.51 17.55 7.80
N PHE A 593 -21.71 18.68 7.09
CA PHE A 593 -20.94 19.90 7.29
C PHE A 593 -21.30 20.63 8.59
N GLU A 594 -22.51 20.40 9.10
CA GLU A 594 -23.04 21.03 10.33
C GLU A 594 -23.09 20.04 11.51
N GLU A 595 -22.69 18.78 11.30
CA GLU A 595 -22.71 17.73 12.32
C GLU A 595 -21.66 17.97 13.41
N HIS A 596 -22.11 18.03 14.66
CA HIS A 596 -21.27 18.10 15.85
C HIS A 596 -20.53 16.78 16.11
N ILE A 597 -19.29 16.88 16.60
CA ILE A 597 -18.47 15.71 16.90
C ILE A 597 -18.12 15.70 18.38
N SER A 598 -18.29 14.55 19.04
CA SER A 598 -17.88 14.43 20.43
C SER A 598 -16.37 14.40 20.58
N LYS A 599 -15.86 15.11 21.59
CA LYS A 599 -14.42 15.16 21.92
C LYS A 599 -13.84 13.76 22.07
N ARG A 600 -14.59 12.84 22.69
CA ARG A 600 -14.20 11.43 22.89
C ARG A 600 -13.88 10.69 21.58
N GLN A 601 -14.60 10.99 20.49
CA GLN A 601 -14.36 10.35 19.19
C GLN A 601 -13.05 10.82 18.55
N LEU A 602 -12.70 12.10 18.72
CA LEU A 602 -11.43 12.66 18.26
C LEU A 602 -10.25 12.24 19.16
N THR A 603 -10.45 12.21 20.48
CA THR A 603 -9.43 11.77 21.43
C THR A 603 -9.12 10.29 21.26
N MET A 604 -10.07 9.41 20.91
CA MET A 604 -9.75 8.01 20.61
C MET A 604 -8.87 7.80 19.36
N SER A 605 -8.82 8.76 18.42
CA SER A 605 -7.86 8.71 17.29
C SER A 605 -6.47 9.23 17.64
N ILE A 606 -6.33 9.97 18.74
CA ILE A 606 -5.08 10.60 19.20
C ILE A 606 -4.46 9.79 20.35
N ALA A 607 -5.29 9.33 21.30
CA ALA A 607 -4.88 8.67 22.54
C ALA A 607 -4.64 7.15 22.42
N LYS A 608 -4.83 6.53 21.25
CA LYS A 608 -4.65 5.07 21.13
C LYS A 608 -3.19 4.63 20.95
N ASP A 609 -2.26 5.55 20.71
CA ASP A 609 -0.82 5.24 20.62
C ASP A 609 -0.03 5.91 21.75
N ASP A 610 -0.15 7.23 21.96
CA ASP A 610 0.66 7.93 22.97
C ASP A 610 0.34 7.47 24.41
N THR A 611 -0.93 7.20 24.70
CA THR A 611 -1.34 6.78 26.05
C THR A 611 -1.03 5.31 26.32
N ASP A 612 -0.92 4.46 25.30
CA ASP A 612 -0.67 3.02 25.50
C ASP A 612 0.83 2.72 25.69
N GLU A 613 1.74 3.54 25.15
CA GLU A 613 3.18 3.43 25.41
C GLU A 613 3.63 4.16 26.68
N ASP A 614 3.24 5.41 26.92
CA ASP A 614 3.67 6.12 28.14
C ASP A 614 3.08 5.47 29.40
N THR A 615 1.81 5.03 29.37
CA THR A 615 1.22 4.30 30.49
C THR A 615 1.83 2.89 30.64
N ARG A 616 2.27 2.24 29.54
CA ARG A 616 3.06 0.99 29.63
C ARG A 616 4.44 1.23 30.20
N ARG A 617 5.10 2.32 29.81
CA ARG A 617 6.46 2.67 30.21
C ARG A 617 6.49 3.04 31.69
N ASP A 618 5.54 3.84 32.15
CA ASP A 618 5.34 4.13 33.57
C ASP A 618 4.94 2.87 34.35
N GLY A 619 4.06 2.03 33.79
CA GLY A 619 3.70 0.73 34.38
C GLY A 619 4.90 -0.23 34.52
N LEU A 620 5.79 -0.26 33.52
CA LEU A 620 7.02 -1.05 33.53
C LEU A 620 8.04 -0.49 34.55
N LEU A 621 8.21 0.83 34.61
CA LEU A 621 9.10 1.47 35.58
C LEU A 621 8.64 1.20 37.02
N THR A 622 7.32 1.28 37.28
CA THR A 622 6.74 0.98 38.59
C THR A 622 6.97 -0.49 38.96
N LYS A 623 6.76 -1.41 38.01
CA LYS A 623 6.95 -2.85 38.23
C LYS A 623 8.43 -3.23 38.44
N VAL A 624 9.35 -2.58 37.73
CA VAL A 624 10.80 -2.73 37.94
C VAL A 624 11.19 -2.23 39.33
N HIS A 625 10.63 -1.12 39.78
CA HIS A 625 10.87 -0.61 41.13
C HIS A 625 10.36 -1.56 42.21
N ASP A 626 9.14 -2.09 42.08
CA ASP A 626 8.58 -3.07 43.02
C ASP A 626 9.42 -4.36 43.08
N LEU A 627 9.85 -4.86 41.92
CA LEU A 627 10.73 -6.04 41.84
C LEU A 627 12.10 -5.78 42.48
N SER A 628 12.64 -4.56 42.37
CA SER A 628 13.90 -4.21 43.02
C SER A 628 13.77 -4.22 44.55
N ILE A 629 12.64 -3.73 45.08
CA ILE A 629 12.35 -3.75 46.52
C ILE A 629 12.17 -5.20 47.00
N GLN A 630 11.44 -6.03 46.25
CA GLN A 630 11.27 -7.44 46.58
C GLN A 630 12.61 -8.21 46.59
N ASN A 631 13.47 -7.97 45.61
CA ASN A 631 14.81 -8.59 45.59
C ASN A 631 15.65 -8.15 46.78
N ALA A 632 15.64 -6.88 47.17
CA ALA A 632 16.34 -6.41 48.37
C ALA A 632 15.79 -7.04 49.66
N GLN A 633 14.47 -7.26 49.74
CA GLN A 633 13.85 -7.98 50.86
C GLN A 633 14.22 -9.47 50.88
N LEU A 634 14.27 -10.12 49.71
CA LEU A 634 14.73 -11.50 49.59
C LEU A 634 16.20 -11.65 49.99
N GLU A 635 17.07 -10.74 49.56
CA GLU A 635 18.49 -10.75 49.95
C GLU A 635 18.67 -10.62 51.47
N THR A 636 17.91 -9.74 52.12
CA THR A 636 17.95 -9.59 53.59
C THR A 636 17.39 -10.81 54.32
N GLN A 637 16.33 -11.44 53.80
CA GLN A 637 15.82 -12.71 54.35
C GLN A 637 16.83 -13.85 54.19
N ILE A 638 17.46 -13.98 53.02
CA ILE A 638 18.50 -14.97 52.76
C ILE A 638 19.66 -14.78 53.72
N ALA A 639 20.18 -13.55 53.86
CA ALA A 639 21.25 -13.24 54.80
C ALA A 639 20.88 -13.60 56.25
N GLY A 640 19.66 -13.29 56.68
CA GLY A 640 19.17 -13.67 58.01
C GLY A 640 19.05 -15.18 58.21
N THR A 641 18.57 -15.92 57.20
CA THR A 641 18.51 -17.39 57.27
C THR A 641 19.89 -18.03 57.28
N THR A 642 20.84 -17.51 56.49
CA THR A 642 22.23 -18.00 56.49
C THR A 642 22.88 -17.79 57.85
N GLN A 643 22.69 -16.61 58.45
CA GLN A 643 23.22 -16.33 59.80
C GLN A 643 22.63 -17.26 60.86
N ARG A 644 21.32 -17.58 60.76
CA ARG A 644 20.66 -18.54 61.66
C ARG A 644 21.14 -19.97 61.45
N LEU A 645 21.41 -20.36 60.20
CA LEU A 645 21.97 -21.66 59.88
C LEU A 645 23.40 -21.79 60.46
N ASP A 646 24.22 -20.75 60.30
CA ASP A 646 25.57 -20.69 60.84
C ASP A 646 25.56 -20.76 62.37
N SER A 647 24.65 -20.07 63.05
CA SER A 647 24.53 -20.16 64.51
C SER A 647 24.12 -21.56 64.96
N GLN A 648 23.15 -22.20 64.27
CA GLN A 648 22.75 -23.57 64.58
C GLN A 648 23.88 -24.58 64.33
N LEU A 649 24.66 -24.38 63.28
CA LEU A 649 25.83 -25.21 62.99
C LEU A 649 26.89 -25.09 64.11
N HIS A 650 27.16 -23.87 64.58
CA HIS A 650 28.08 -23.64 65.70
C HIS A 650 27.58 -24.30 67.00
N ASP A 651 26.29 -24.19 67.31
CA ASP A 651 25.70 -24.82 68.49
C ASP A 651 25.79 -26.35 68.44
N VAL A 652 25.52 -26.95 67.27
CA VAL A 652 25.66 -28.39 67.05
C VAL A 652 27.12 -28.83 67.18
N LEU A 653 28.07 -28.09 66.59
CA LEU A 653 29.50 -28.40 66.73
C LEU A 653 29.97 -28.30 68.19
N ALA A 654 29.49 -27.29 68.93
CA ALA A 654 29.78 -27.15 70.36
C ALA A 654 29.16 -28.30 71.19
N ALA A 655 27.96 -28.76 70.85
CA ALA A 655 27.33 -29.91 71.49
C ALA A 655 28.09 -31.22 71.21
N ILE A 656 28.55 -31.43 69.98
CA ILE A 656 29.39 -32.60 69.62
C ILE A 656 30.72 -32.56 70.39
N GLN A 657 31.37 -31.40 70.49
CA GLN A 657 32.61 -31.26 71.27
C GLN A 657 32.42 -31.53 72.77
N ARG A 658 31.25 -31.20 73.34
CA ARG A 658 30.92 -31.53 74.73
C ARG A 658 30.62 -33.01 74.93
N ALA A 659 30.05 -33.69 73.95
CA ALA A 659 29.78 -35.13 74.00
C ALA A 659 31.04 -36.01 73.78
N ALA A 660 32.11 -35.43 73.22
CA ALA A 660 33.39 -36.10 72.98
C ALA A 660 34.39 -35.97 74.16
N LYS A 661 34.03 -35.24 75.22
CA LYS A 661 34.73 -35.20 76.51
C LYS A 661 33.93 -35.98 77.53
#